data_AF-E4NIB3-F1
#
_entry.id   AF-E4NIB3-F1
#
_cell.length_a   1.000
_cell.length_b   1.000
_cell.length_c   1.000
_cell.angle_alpha   90.00
_cell.angle_beta   90.00
_cell.angle_gamma   90.00
#
_symmetry.space_group_name_H-M   'P 1'
#
loop_
_entity.id
_entity.type
_entity.pdbx_description
1 polymer ?
#
loop_
_entity_poly.entity_id
_entity_poly.type
_entity_poly.pdbx_seq_one_letter_code
_entity_poly.pdbx_strand_id
1 'polypeptide(L)'
;MAEACARTGCTGEIDTDGYCDECGLTPERGPAAAPSAPVPAPRAAVPAGGSCGRAGCAGTIDPDGYCDECGLTAATAVPAAAPPAQAAPSASASVSAPVSASASASTRSRSGRSGRSARSGSVSVRSAKGGTGTARRGNLGAGLVAIAPVPSPDPALAVLADPQVPEHKRFCSRCEQPVGREQDGRPGRPEGFCVKCGTPYSFSPKLSRGDLVGGQYEVMGCLAHGGLGWIYLAVDRRVNDRWVVLKGLLDTGDEDALAVAIAERRFLAEVDHPNIVRIINFVEHPDARTGAADGYIVMEYVGGKSLKDIANERRAPDGRREPLPVEQALAYGLAALPALGYLHARGLVYCDFKLDNVIQSDDMLKIIDMGAVRRHDDDGPIYGTVGYQAPEIATTGPSPASDLYTVARTLAVMTFDFRGYTDRWRHELPGPDEVEVFARYESFHRLLVRATDPDPARRFASAEEMAGQLTGVLREVLSLQDGQARPAPSTLFGPELRIVDTELAEHAPDPRAAALALPGPLADPADPKAGLLSALSAASPAEALAALSALAADGGPDSTELRLRLLRTHLELADPAAAAGVLAGLEADHPGEWRVVWHRGLLALAEGRAEEAAESFEALYDAFPGEAAPKLALAVCAELLGDHPVAAGYYALVNGVDRSFVGAAFGLARVRLADGDRAGAVAALEAVPETSAHWTAARIGAVRARLRGRAATEPLAAELADSSERLAALTLDARRREELAVEVLDSALNWVLAGAAGRPATLTVLGHPAAERELRLALEHSYRMLARLSDRAETRIEWVERANRARPRTWV
;
A
#
# COMPACT_ATOMS: atom_id res chain seq x y z
N MET A 1 -24.54 26.87 6.40
CA MET A 1 -24.05 27.02 7.79
C MET A 1 -23.99 25.61 8.34
N ALA A 2 -22.83 25.20 8.83
CA ALA A 2 -22.67 23.87 9.41
C ALA A 2 -23.49 23.77 10.71
N GLU A 3 -24.10 22.62 10.94
CA GLU A 3 -25.03 22.42 12.07
C GLU A 3 -24.20 22.08 13.31
N ALA A 4 -24.35 22.81 14.42
CA ALA A 4 -23.61 22.50 15.64
C ALA A 4 -24.11 21.17 16.24
N CYS A 5 -23.21 20.36 16.79
CA CYS A 5 -23.58 19.09 17.38
C CYS A 5 -24.43 19.29 18.64
N ALA A 6 -25.63 18.71 18.64
CA ALA A 6 -26.61 18.85 19.72
C ALA A 6 -26.26 18.07 21.01
N ARG A 7 -25.11 17.39 21.07
CA ARG A 7 -24.71 16.56 22.22
C ARG A 7 -24.07 17.42 23.31
N THR A 8 -24.48 17.21 24.55
CA THR A 8 -23.88 17.83 25.74
C THR A 8 -22.37 17.57 25.78
N GLY A 9 -21.59 18.60 25.49
CA GLY A 9 -20.12 18.56 25.50
C GLY A 9 -19.41 18.41 24.14
N CYS A 10 -20.11 18.27 23.00
CA CYS A 10 -19.50 18.45 21.65
C CYS A 10 -19.62 19.93 21.28
N THR A 11 -18.51 20.57 20.89
CA THR A 11 -18.50 21.88 20.22
C THR A 11 -18.39 21.79 18.71
N GLY A 12 -18.22 20.57 18.18
CA GLY A 12 -18.05 20.31 16.76
C GLY A 12 -19.30 20.53 15.92
N GLU A 13 -19.08 20.61 14.62
CA GLU A 13 -20.07 20.81 13.59
C GLU A 13 -20.36 19.49 12.86
N ILE A 14 -21.60 19.30 12.42
CA ILE A 14 -21.99 18.14 11.63
C ILE A 14 -21.39 18.27 10.24
N ASP A 15 -20.53 17.33 9.89
CA ASP A 15 -19.88 17.23 8.59
C ASP A 15 -20.87 16.86 7.47
N THR A 16 -20.37 16.83 6.23
CA THR A 16 -21.15 16.47 5.05
C THR A 16 -21.70 15.04 5.06
N ASP A 17 -21.14 14.16 5.91
CA ASP A 17 -21.55 12.76 6.07
C ASP A 17 -22.60 12.57 7.19
N GLY A 18 -22.89 13.63 7.95
CA GLY A 18 -23.91 13.65 9.00
C GLY A 18 -23.39 13.33 10.41
N TYR A 19 -22.09 13.49 10.67
CA TYR A 19 -21.45 13.21 11.95
C TYR A 19 -20.76 14.47 12.53
N CYS A 20 -20.74 14.65 13.87
CA CYS A 20 -19.94 15.74 14.52
C CYS A 20 -18.48 15.58 14.09
N ASP A 21 -17.83 16.61 13.56
CA ASP A 21 -16.39 16.63 13.26
C ASP A 21 -15.51 16.53 14.51
N GLU A 22 -16.09 16.74 15.69
CA GLU A 22 -15.42 16.60 16.97
C GLU A 22 -15.73 15.28 17.69
N CYS A 23 -17.00 14.86 17.78
CA CYS A 23 -17.36 13.59 18.45
C CYS A 23 -17.68 12.42 17.52
N GLY A 24 -17.74 12.62 16.21
CA GLY A 24 -18.02 11.57 15.23
C GLY A 24 -19.40 10.92 15.36
N LEU A 25 -20.38 11.58 15.99
CA LEU A 25 -21.71 11.02 16.25
C LEU A 25 -22.79 11.82 15.52
N THR A 26 -23.88 11.13 15.19
CA THR A 26 -25.09 11.77 14.65
C THR A 26 -25.81 12.58 15.76
N PRO A 27 -26.56 13.64 15.39
CA PRO A 27 -27.33 14.45 16.34
C PRO A 27 -28.40 13.63 17.08
N GLU A 28 -28.54 13.82 18.39
CA GLU A 28 -29.66 13.24 19.15
C GLU A 28 -30.94 14.06 18.87
N ARG A 29 -31.98 13.42 18.28
CA ARG A 29 -33.31 14.03 18.18
C ARG A 29 -34.07 13.86 19.50
N GLY A 30 -34.11 14.91 20.32
CA GLY A 30 -35.12 15.04 21.38
C GLY A 30 -36.52 15.34 20.83
N PRO A 31 -37.61 15.05 21.56
CA PRO A 31 -38.96 15.37 21.11
C PRO A 31 -39.16 16.88 21.06
N ALA A 32 -39.62 17.38 19.91
CA ALA A 32 -39.73 18.80 19.60
C ALA A 32 -40.63 19.55 20.60
N ALA A 33 -40.08 20.61 21.22
CA ALA A 33 -40.86 21.64 21.89
C ALA A 33 -41.16 22.79 20.91
N ALA A 34 -42.42 23.22 20.85
CA ALA A 34 -42.92 24.23 19.91
C ALA A 34 -42.27 25.62 20.12
N PRO A 35 -41.91 26.36 19.04
CA PRO A 35 -41.37 27.70 19.17
C PRO A 35 -42.46 28.78 19.23
N SER A 36 -42.26 29.79 20.08
CA SER A 36 -43.00 31.04 20.10
C SER A 36 -42.46 32.01 19.03
N ALA A 37 -43.34 32.53 18.17
CA ALA A 37 -43.01 33.41 17.05
C ALA A 37 -42.83 34.89 17.46
N PRO A 38 -41.95 35.66 16.78
CA PRO A 38 -42.06 37.10 16.65
C PRO A 38 -42.70 37.52 15.29
N VAL A 39 -43.43 38.63 15.33
CA VAL A 39 -44.24 39.22 14.25
C VAL A 39 -43.37 39.88 13.15
N PRO A 40 -43.64 39.67 11.84
CA PRO A 40 -43.01 40.44 10.76
C PRO A 40 -43.89 41.61 10.25
N ALA A 41 -43.23 42.66 9.74
CA ALA A 41 -43.83 43.84 9.10
C ALA A 41 -44.24 43.56 7.63
N PRO A 42 -45.18 44.31 7.03
CA PRO A 42 -45.86 43.91 5.80
C PRO A 42 -45.07 44.26 4.53
N ARG A 43 -45.04 43.33 3.56
CA ARG A 43 -44.76 43.61 2.15
C ARG A 43 -46.05 43.47 1.33
N ALA A 44 -46.21 44.33 0.33
CA ALA A 44 -47.42 44.45 -0.48
C ALA A 44 -47.75 43.16 -1.24
N ALA A 45 -48.98 42.67 -1.07
CA ALA A 45 -49.50 41.45 -1.67
C ALA A 45 -50.07 41.69 -3.08
N VAL A 46 -49.78 40.78 -4.00
CA VAL A 46 -50.61 40.51 -5.18
C VAL A 46 -51.80 39.66 -4.69
N PRO A 47 -53.05 39.95 -5.07
CA PRO A 47 -54.19 39.18 -4.57
C PRO A 47 -54.15 37.72 -5.05
N ALA A 48 -54.25 36.79 -4.10
CA ALA A 48 -54.44 35.37 -4.36
C ALA A 48 -55.70 35.14 -5.22
N GLY A 49 -55.64 34.19 -6.16
CA GLY A 49 -56.74 33.85 -7.07
C GLY A 49 -56.69 34.49 -8.46
N GLY A 50 -55.61 35.19 -8.82
CA GLY A 50 -55.39 35.69 -10.19
C GLY A 50 -54.96 34.58 -11.16
N SER A 51 -55.36 34.64 -12.43
CA SER A 51 -54.87 33.71 -13.47
C SER A 51 -53.38 33.94 -13.77
N CYS A 52 -52.64 32.87 -14.05
CA CYS A 52 -51.23 32.97 -14.44
C CYS A 52 -51.07 33.83 -15.71
N GLY A 53 -50.31 34.92 -15.63
CA GLY A 53 -50.09 35.85 -16.75
C GLY A 53 -49.10 35.35 -17.82
N ARG A 54 -48.70 34.08 -17.81
CA ARG A 54 -47.72 33.51 -18.74
C ARG A 54 -48.42 32.85 -19.92
N ALA A 55 -47.88 33.06 -21.12
CA ALA A 55 -48.41 32.44 -22.33
C ALA A 55 -48.38 30.91 -22.23
N GLY A 56 -49.55 30.28 -22.35
CA GLY A 56 -49.69 28.81 -22.35
C GLY A 56 -49.91 28.14 -20.98
N CYS A 57 -50.11 28.90 -19.89
CA CYS A 57 -50.44 28.34 -18.58
C CYS A 57 -51.86 28.75 -18.15
N ALA A 58 -52.68 27.79 -17.76
CA ALA A 58 -54.07 27.98 -17.34
C ALA A 58 -54.24 28.06 -15.80
N GLY A 59 -53.16 27.81 -15.05
CA GLY A 59 -53.17 27.80 -13.59
C GLY A 59 -53.46 29.13 -12.90
N THR A 60 -53.75 29.06 -11.60
CA THR A 60 -54.07 30.19 -10.72
C THR A 60 -52.97 30.46 -9.70
N ILE A 61 -52.82 31.73 -9.33
CA ILE A 61 -51.84 32.17 -8.34
C ILE A 61 -52.37 31.87 -6.93
N ASP A 62 -51.65 31.01 -6.21
CA ASP A 62 -51.91 30.63 -4.84
C ASP A 62 -51.64 31.78 -3.85
N PRO A 63 -52.04 31.64 -2.57
CA PRO A 63 -51.81 32.66 -1.53
C PRO A 63 -50.33 32.96 -1.27
N ASP A 64 -49.43 32.06 -1.68
CA ASP A 64 -47.98 32.21 -1.53
C ASP A 64 -47.35 32.94 -2.74
N GLY A 65 -48.14 33.28 -3.76
CA GLY A 65 -47.74 34.09 -4.92
C GLY A 65 -47.27 33.31 -6.14
N TYR A 66 -47.51 31.99 -6.19
CA TYR A 66 -47.06 31.07 -7.22
C TYR A 66 -48.21 30.42 -8.00
N CYS A 67 -47.99 30.12 -9.28
CA CYS A 67 -48.96 29.38 -10.08
C CYS A 67 -49.04 27.90 -9.68
N ASP A 68 -50.25 27.40 -9.42
CA ASP A 68 -50.54 25.99 -9.09
C ASP A 68 -50.19 24.98 -10.20
N GLU A 69 -50.09 25.42 -11.45
CA GLU A 69 -49.81 24.55 -12.61
C GLU A 69 -48.34 24.64 -13.06
N CYS A 70 -47.75 25.84 -13.14
CA CYS A 70 -46.37 26.03 -13.59
C CYS A 70 -45.36 26.34 -12.48
N GLY A 71 -45.80 26.57 -11.24
CA GLY A 71 -44.93 26.78 -10.07
C GLY A 71 -44.15 28.09 -10.04
N LEU A 72 -44.51 29.08 -10.88
CA LEU A 72 -43.76 30.33 -11.06
C LEU A 72 -44.52 31.55 -10.49
N THR A 73 -43.77 32.55 -10.00
CA THR A 73 -44.34 33.78 -9.42
C THR A 73 -45.03 34.67 -10.46
N ALA A 74 -46.04 35.43 -10.02
CA ALA A 74 -46.75 36.39 -10.87
C ALA A 74 -45.80 37.45 -11.48
N ALA A 75 -45.88 37.65 -12.80
CA ALA A 75 -44.99 38.57 -13.52
C ALA A 75 -45.32 40.04 -13.22
N THR A 76 -44.39 40.77 -12.61
CA THR A 76 -44.44 42.24 -12.57
C THR A 76 -43.99 42.81 -13.91
N ALA A 77 -44.83 43.65 -14.52
CA ALA A 77 -44.57 44.32 -15.78
C ALA A 77 -43.30 45.20 -15.70
N VAL A 78 -42.41 45.06 -16.67
CA VAL A 78 -41.32 46.00 -16.99
C VAL A 78 -41.58 46.50 -18.42
N PRO A 79 -41.46 47.82 -18.71
CA PRO A 79 -41.91 48.42 -19.95
C PRO A 79 -41.02 48.07 -21.16
N ALA A 80 -41.65 48.09 -22.34
CA ALA A 80 -41.08 47.76 -23.63
C ALA A 80 -40.03 48.77 -24.14
N ALA A 81 -39.02 48.27 -24.86
CA ALA A 81 -38.16 49.07 -25.74
C ALA A 81 -37.80 48.32 -27.04
N ALA A 82 -38.40 48.80 -28.13
CA ALA A 82 -37.96 48.99 -29.53
C ALA A 82 -37.24 47.90 -30.38
N PRO A 83 -37.52 47.84 -31.71
CA PRO A 83 -37.20 46.72 -32.62
C PRO A 83 -35.84 46.84 -33.34
N PRO A 84 -35.33 45.77 -33.99
CA PRO A 84 -34.03 45.77 -34.66
C PRO A 84 -34.11 46.37 -36.08
N ALA A 85 -33.05 47.06 -36.48
CA ALA A 85 -32.83 47.56 -37.83
C ALA A 85 -31.88 46.64 -38.63
N GLN A 86 -32.16 46.54 -39.93
CA GLN A 86 -31.48 45.84 -41.05
C GLN A 86 -30.06 46.45 -41.30
N ALA A 87 -29.09 45.90 -42.05
CA ALA A 87 -29.09 45.08 -43.27
C ALA A 87 -27.68 44.47 -43.61
N ALA A 88 -27.72 43.48 -44.52
CA ALA A 88 -26.77 42.75 -45.41
C ALA A 88 -25.49 43.44 -45.99
N PRO A 89 -24.71 42.87 -46.98
CA PRO A 89 -24.22 41.49 -47.30
C PRO A 89 -22.71 41.41 -47.74
N SER A 90 -22.24 40.20 -48.15
CA SER A 90 -21.06 39.85 -49.02
C SER A 90 -19.68 39.78 -48.33
N ALA A 91 -18.69 38.93 -48.68
CA ALA A 91 -18.43 38.12 -49.87
C ALA A 91 -17.52 36.90 -49.56
N SER A 92 -17.53 35.96 -50.50
CA SER A 92 -16.78 34.71 -50.63
C SER A 92 -15.27 34.83 -50.86
N ALA A 93 -14.49 33.82 -50.43
CA ALA A 93 -13.44 33.20 -51.25
C ALA A 93 -12.99 31.83 -50.70
N SER A 94 -13.08 30.85 -51.58
CA SER A 94 -12.59 29.47 -51.55
C SER A 94 -11.08 29.36 -51.78
N VAL A 95 -10.42 28.36 -51.18
CA VAL A 95 -9.35 27.57 -51.85
C VAL A 95 -9.44 26.12 -51.37
N SER A 96 -9.39 25.20 -52.33
CA SER A 96 -9.62 23.76 -52.20
C SER A 96 -8.33 22.94 -52.11
N ALA A 97 -8.36 21.89 -51.26
CA ALA A 97 -7.93 20.48 -51.50
C ALA A 97 -6.44 20.15 -51.81
N PRO A 98 -6.04 18.85 -51.93
CA PRO A 98 -6.20 17.69 -51.01
C PRO A 98 -4.91 16.82 -50.95
N VAL A 99 -4.84 15.78 -50.09
CA VAL A 99 -4.26 14.43 -50.35
C VAL A 99 -4.40 13.54 -49.10
N SER A 100 -5.26 12.51 -49.10
CA SER A 100 -5.00 11.10 -49.49
C SER A 100 -4.71 10.19 -48.29
N ALA A 101 -5.77 9.51 -47.83
CA ALA A 101 -5.69 8.33 -46.99
C ALA A 101 -5.70 7.08 -47.89
N SER A 102 -4.83 6.12 -47.61
CA SER A 102 -4.80 4.80 -48.25
C SER A 102 -5.00 3.73 -47.20
N ALA A 103 -6.12 3.01 -47.34
CA ALA A 103 -6.40 1.77 -46.65
C ALA A 103 -5.63 0.60 -47.27
N SER A 104 -5.27 -0.40 -46.47
CA SER A 104 -5.05 -1.79 -46.87
C SER A 104 -5.06 -2.65 -45.60
N ALA A 105 -6.14 -3.37 -45.31
CA ALA A 105 -6.51 -4.68 -45.83
C ALA A 105 -5.82 -5.84 -45.08
N SER A 106 -6.60 -6.40 -44.16
CA SER A 106 -6.43 -7.70 -43.52
C SER A 106 -6.43 -8.85 -44.54
N THR A 107 -5.55 -9.84 -44.34
CA THR A 107 -5.69 -11.17 -44.93
C THR A 107 -5.58 -12.25 -43.86
N ARG A 108 -6.60 -13.10 -43.81
CA ARG A 108 -6.61 -14.39 -43.10
C ARG A 108 -5.75 -15.40 -43.86
N SER A 109 -5.11 -16.33 -43.15
CA SER A 109 -4.84 -17.70 -43.65
C SER A 109 -4.54 -18.66 -42.49
N ARG A 110 -5.25 -19.80 -42.51
CA ARG A 110 -5.09 -20.98 -41.64
C ARG A 110 -4.12 -21.99 -42.28
N SER A 111 -3.33 -22.68 -41.46
CA SER A 111 -2.91 -24.11 -41.54
C SER A 111 -1.73 -24.29 -40.55
N GLY A 112 -1.46 -25.39 -39.86
CA GLY A 112 -1.97 -26.75 -39.90
C GLY A 112 -0.84 -27.75 -39.57
N ARG A 113 -0.77 -28.19 -38.30
CA ARG A 113 -0.46 -29.57 -37.83
C ARG A 113 0.99 -30.10 -37.63
N SER A 114 1.14 -30.72 -36.44
CA SER A 114 2.09 -31.76 -35.96
C SER A 114 3.53 -31.32 -35.67
N GLY A 115 4.21 -31.70 -34.58
CA GLY A 115 3.94 -32.64 -33.50
C GLY A 115 5.22 -33.44 -33.20
N ARG A 116 5.84 -33.26 -32.02
CA ARG A 116 6.56 -34.32 -31.27
C ARG A 116 7.17 -33.83 -29.95
N SER A 117 6.77 -34.56 -28.90
CA SER A 117 7.30 -34.71 -27.54
C SER A 117 8.83 -34.72 -27.40
N ALA A 118 9.32 -34.02 -26.35
CA ALA A 118 10.44 -34.49 -25.54
C ALA A 118 10.24 -34.05 -24.08
N ARG A 119 10.39 -35.03 -23.17
CA ARG A 119 10.21 -34.96 -21.72
C ARG A 119 11.46 -34.37 -21.05
N SER A 120 11.28 -33.53 -20.04
CA SER A 120 12.25 -33.37 -18.94
C SER A 120 11.47 -33.13 -17.65
N GLY A 121 11.83 -33.89 -16.61
CA GLY A 121 11.00 -34.18 -15.44
C GLY A 121 10.89 -33.05 -14.42
N SER A 122 9.66 -32.81 -13.94
CA SER A 122 9.40 -32.07 -12.70
C SER A 122 9.42 -33.03 -11.51
N VAL A 123 10.25 -32.70 -10.52
CA VAL A 123 10.31 -33.38 -9.22
C VAL A 123 9.10 -32.91 -8.41
N SER A 124 8.06 -33.74 -8.30
CA SER A 124 6.93 -33.48 -7.40
C SER A 124 7.28 -33.90 -5.97
N VAL A 125 7.47 -32.94 -5.07
CA VAL A 125 7.49 -33.23 -3.63
C VAL A 125 6.05 -33.37 -3.15
N ARG A 126 5.61 -34.63 -2.98
CA ARG A 126 4.32 -34.95 -2.35
C ARG A 126 4.47 -34.85 -0.84
N SER A 127 4.01 -33.77 -0.23
CA SER A 127 3.74 -33.75 1.21
C SER A 127 2.42 -34.46 1.49
N ALA A 128 2.49 -35.47 2.34
CA ALA A 128 1.38 -36.34 2.70
C ALA A 128 0.27 -35.59 3.45
N LYS A 129 -0.97 -35.76 2.99
CA LYS A 129 -2.19 -35.36 3.69
C LYS A 129 -2.44 -36.29 4.88
N GLY A 130 -2.33 -35.76 6.09
CA GLY A 130 -3.13 -36.22 7.24
C GLY A 130 -4.37 -35.35 7.32
N GLY A 131 -5.55 -35.94 7.09
CA GLY A 131 -6.82 -35.23 7.08
C GLY A 131 -7.42 -35.09 8.47
N THR A 132 -7.71 -33.85 8.86
CA THR A 132 -8.82 -33.49 9.75
C THR A 132 -9.48 -32.25 9.14
N GLY A 133 -10.77 -32.35 8.83
CA GLY A 133 -11.52 -31.31 8.15
C GLY A 133 -11.56 -30.02 8.96
N THR A 134 -11.04 -28.94 8.38
CA THR A 134 -11.33 -27.57 8.81
C THR A 134 -11.87 -26.81 7.62
N ALA A 135 -12.97 -26.11 7.84
CA ALA A 135 -13.67 -25.25 6.91
C ALA A 135 -12.70 -24.37 6.09
N ARG A 136 -13.10 -24.02 4.86
CA ARG A 136 -12.46 -23.00 4.05
C ARG A 136 -12.33 -21.71 4.89
N ARG A 137 -11.15 -21.46 5.47
CA ARG A 137 -10.81 -20.17 6.07
C ARG A 137 -10.90 -19.14 4.93
N GLY A 138 -11.77 -18.15 5.05
CA GLY A 138 -11.78 -17.07 4.07
C GLY A 138 -10.48 -16.27 4.17
N ASN A 139 -10.11 -15.68 3.04
CA ASN A 139 -8.75 -15.29 2.72
C ASN A 139 -8.46 -13.81 3.03
N LEU A 140 -9.27 -13.16 3.85
CA LEU A 140 -9.01 -11.78 4.27
C LEU A 140 -7.70 -11.71 5.06
N GLY A 141 -6.79 -10.82 4.66
CA GLY A 141 -5.50 -10.64 5.34
C GLY A 141 -4.33 -11.46 4.78
N ALA A 142 -4.48 -12.07 3.60
CA ALA A 142 -3.38 -12.78 2.89
C ALA A 142 -2.65 -13.84 3.74
N GLY A 143 -3.34 -14.41 4.74
CA GLY A 143 -2.77 -15.34 5.72
C GLY A 143 -1.84 -14.71 6.76
N LEU A 144 -1.66 -13.38 6.75
CA LEU A 144 -0.81 -12.62 7.67
C LEU A 144 -1.60 -11.92 8.78
N VAL A 145 -2.85 -11.54 8.52
CA VAL A 145 -3.71 -10.82 9.47
C VAL A 145 -4.98 -11.62 9.71
N ALA A 146 -5.35 -11.80 10.98
CA ALA A 146 -6.64 -12.36 11.36
C ALA A 146 -7.67 -11.23 11.45
N ILE A 147 -8.58 -11.16 10.47
CA ILE A 147 -9.69 -10.21 10.50
C ILE A 147 -10.91 -10.90 11.09
N ALA A 148 -11.58 -10.23 12.03
CA ALA A 148 -12.80 -10.75 12.62
C ALA A 148 -13.90 -10.90 11.56
N PRO A 149 -14.60 -12.05 11.48
CA PRO A 149 -15.66 -12.23 10.52
C PRO A 149 -16.83 -11.29 10.83
N VAL A 150 -17.41 -10.70 9.78
CA VAL A 150 -18.64 -9.91 9.90
C VAL A 150 -19.82 -10.80 9.52
N PRO A 151 -20.67 -11.23 10.46
CA PRO A 151 -21.75 -12.14 10.14
C PRO A 151 -22.67 -11.52 9.09
N SER A 152 -23.10 -12.32 8.13
CA SER A 152 -24.13 -11.95 7.17
C SER A 152 -25.52 -12.18 7.80
N PRO A 153 -26.24 -11.10 8.22
CA PRO A 153 -27.55 -11.26 8.84
C PRO A 153 -28.58 -11.76 7.82
N ASP A 154 -29.75 -12.22 8.32
CA ASP A 154 -30.89 -12.52 7.46
C ASP A 154 -31.20 -11.30 6.58
N PRO A 155 -31.20 -11.43 5.23
CA PRO A 155 -31.45 -10.32 4.33
C PRO A 155 -32.74 -9.56 4.62
N ALA A 156 -33.78 -10.26 5.12
CA ALA A 156 -35.04 -9.62 5.48
C ALA A 156 -34.91 -8.57 6.58
N LEU A 157 -33.92 -8.71 7.48
CA LEU A 157 -33.64 -7.75 8.56
C LEU A 157 -32.92 -6.49 8.05
N ALA A 158 -32.35 -6.53 6.85
CA ALA A 158 -31.69 -5.38 6.24
C ALA A 158 -32.69 -4.38 5.62
N VAL A 159 -33.97 -4.76 5.49
CA VAL A 159 -35.01 -3.87 4.94
C VAL A 159 -35.33 -2.78 5.95
N LEU A 160 -35.25 -1.52 5.50
CA LEU A 160 -35.60 -0.34 6.29
C LEU A 160 -37.08 -0.35 6.67
N ALA A 161 -37.36 -0.10 7.95
CA ALA A 161 -38.73 -0.03 8.46
C ALA A 161 -39.46 1.24 7.98
N ASP A 162 -38.76 2.37 7.88
CA ASP A 162 -39.27 3.65 7.38
C ASP A 162 -38.28 4.23 6.36
N PRO A 163 -38.45 3.93 5.05
CA PRO A 163 -37.51 4.35 4.02
C PRO A 163 -37.69 5.84 3.70
N GLN A 164 -36.96 6.68 4.44
CA GLN A 164 -36.89 8.12 4.21
C GLN A 164 -35.45 8.61 4.16
N VAL A 165 -35.15 9.48 3.20
CA VAL A 165 -33.88 10.21 3.16
C VAL A 165 -33.97 11.38 4.14
N PRO A 166 -33.11 11.44 5.18
CA PRO A 166 -33.06 12.58 6.09
C PRO A 166 -32.76 13.87 5.34
N GLU A 167 -33.36 14.98 5.75
CA GLU A 167 -33.24 16.26 5.02
C GLU A 167 -31.79 16.70 4.82
N HIS A 168 -30.93 16.58 5.84
CA HIS A 168 -29.52 16.95 5.72
C HIS A 168 -28.79 16.17 4.61
N LYS A 169 -29.25 14.97 4.22
CA LYS A 169 -28.67 14.12 3.16
C LYS A 169 -29.27 14.37 1.77
N ARG A 170 -30.19 15.31 1.60
CA ARG A 170 -30.86 15.54 0.32
C ARG A 170 -30.07 16.54 -0.55
N PHE A 171 -29.41 16.09 -1.59
CA PHE A 171 -28.65 16.97 -2.46
C PHE A 171 -29.08 16.82 -3.92
N CYS A 172 -29.00 17.91 -4.68
CA CYS A 172 -29.28 17.89 -6.10
C CYS A 172 -28.25 17.00 -6.81
N SER A 173 -28.71 16.00 -7.55
CA SER A 173 -27.85 15.06 -8.28
C SER A 173 -26.96 15.73 -9.35
N ARG A 174 -27.31 16.94 -9.80
CA ARG A 174 -26.57 17.66 -10.85
C ARG A 174 -25.62 18.74 -10.33
N CYS A 175 -26.04 19.53 -9.36
CA CYS A 175 -25.26 20.69 -8.89
C CYS A 175 -24.91 20.64 -7.39
N GLU A 176 -25.20 19.52 -6.74
CA GLU A 176 -24.85 19.19 -5.35
C GLU A 176 -25.37 20.19 -4.31
N GLN A 177 -26.29 21.08 -4.69
CA GLN A 177 -26.91 21.99 -3.73
C GLN A 177 -27.88 21.26 -2.79
N PRO A 178 -27.98 21.70 -1.53
CA PRO A 178 -29.06 21.28 -0.64
C PRO A 178 -30.44 21.48 -1.30
N VAL A 179 -31.28 20.44 -1.30
CA VAL A 179 -32.64 20.46 -1.86
C VAL A 179 -33.62 19.78 -0.92
N GLY A 180 -34.90 20.16 -0.94
CA GLY A 180 -35.90 19.55 -0.07
C GLY A 180 -35.56 19.71 1.42
N ARG A 181 -35.07 20.90 1.80
CA ARG A 181 -34.80 21.33 3.18
C ARG A 181 -36.04 22.02 3.78
N GLU A 182 -36.15 21.96 5.10
CA GLU A 182 -37.10 22.74 5.88
C GLU A 182 -37.01 24.24 5.54
N GLN A 183 -38.17 24.86 5.39
CA GLN A 183 -38.33 26.31 5.27
C GLN A 183 -39.47 26.76 6.17
N ASP A 184 -39.23 27.77 7.01
CA ASP A 184 -40.24 28.41 7.86
C ASP A 184 -41.05 27.41 8.73
N GLY A 185 -40.39 26.40 9.30
CA GLY A 185 -41.04 25.40 10.16
C GLY A 185 -41.83 24.33 9.40
N ARG A 186 -41.80 24.33 8.06
CA ARG A 186 -42.40 23.29 7.22
C ARG A 186 -41.33 22.32 6.74
N PRO A 187 -41.49 21.00 6.97
CA PRO A 187 -40.55 20.00 6.48
C PRO A 187 -40.31 20.12 4.98
N GLY A 188 -39.06 19.94 4.58
CA GLY A 188 -38.68 19.95 3.18
C GLY A 188 -39.36 18.83 2.42
N ARG A 189 -39.91 19.14 1.25
CA ARG A 189 -40.56 18.13 0.40
C ARG A 189 -39.52 17.11 -0.09
N PRO A 190 -39.84 15.80 -0.10
CA PRO A 190 -38.94 14.77 -0.61
C PRO A 190 -38.84 14.78 -2.14
N GLU A 191 -39.70 15.54 -2.82
CA GLU A 191 -39.75 15.64 -4.28
C GLU A 191 -39.93 17.09 -4.71
N GLY A 192 -39.33 17.46 -5.84
CA GLY A 192 -39.45 18.79 -6.42
C GLY A 192 -38.38 19.09 -7.46
N PHE A 193 -38.08 20.37 -7.65
CA PHE A 193 -37.05 20.85 -8.56
C PHE A 193 -35.97 21.62 -7.80
N CYS A 194 -34.71 21.41 -8.17
CA CYS A 194 -33.61 22.16 -7.59
C CYS A 194 -33.77 23.66 -7.93
N VAL A 195 -33.83 24.49 -6.90
CA VAL A 195 -34.00 25.95 -7.05
C VAL A 195 -32.86 26.62 -7.82
N LYS A 196 -31.66 26.02 -7.84
CA LYS A 196 -30.49 26.56 -8.53
C LYS A 196 -30.43 26.19 -10.01
N CYS A 197 -30.65 24.92 -10.34
CA CYS A 197 -30.41 24.41 -11.70
C CYS A 197 -31.65 23.83 -12.38
N GLY A 198 -32.81 23.80 -11.73
CA GLY A 198 -34.07 23.28 -12.26
C GLY A 198 -34.12 21.76 -12.42
N THR A 199 -33.09 21.01 -12.00
CA THR A 199 -33.08 19.54 -12.10
C THR A 199 -34.14 18.95 -11.15
N PRO A 200 -35.02 18.05 -11.64
CA PRO A 200 -35.96 17.34 -10.77
C PRO A 200 -35.19 16.46 -9.78
N TYR A 201 -35.70 16.37 -8.55
CA TYR A 201 -35.22 15.44 -7.54
C TYR A 201 -36.40 14.66 -6.94
N SER A 202 -36.17 13.40 -6.63
CA SER A 202 -37.07 12.57 -5.84
C SER A 202 -36.26 11.74 -4.86
N PHE A 203 -36.64 11.83 -3.59
CA PHE A 203 -36.10 11.03 -2.49
C PHE A 203 -37.09 9.97 -2.01
N SER A 204 -38.20 9.78 -2.72
CA SER A 204 -39.21 8.76 -2.41
C SER A 204 -38.86 7.43 -3.09
N PRO A 205 -39.15 6.29 -2.45
CA PRO A 205 -39.02 4.98 -3.10
C PRO A 205 -39.90 4.90 -4.35
N LYS A 206 -39.30 4.48 -5.47
CA LYS A 206 -39.99 4.21 -6.74
C LYS A 206 -40.64 2.82 -6.78
N LEU A 207 -40.09 1.87 -6.02
CA LEU A 207 -40.63 0.51 -5.88
C LEU A 207 -41.16 0.29 -4.47
N SER A 208 -42.28 -0.43 -4.38
CA SER A 208 -42.97 -0.80 -3.16
C SER A 208 -42.84 -2.30 -2.88
N ARG A 209 -42.97 -2.68 -1.61
CA ARG A 209 -43.01 -4.10 -1.23
C ARG A 209 -44.16 -4.80 -1.95
N GLY A 210 -43.87 -5.95 -2.58
CA GLY A 210 -44.82 -6.75 -3.36
C GLY A 210 -44.77 -6.48 -4.86
N ASP A 211 -44.10 -5.43 -5.32
CA ASP A 211 -43.93 -5.17 -6.75
C ASP A 211 -43.13 -6.29 -7.41
N LEU A 212 -43.60 -6.76 -8.57
CA LEU A 212 -42.93 -7.81 -9.35
C LEU A 212 -42.21 -7.22 -10.57
N VAL A 213 -40.97 -6.80 -10.35
CA VAL A 213 -40.12 -6.17 -11.37
C VAL A 213 -39.71 -7.19 -12.42
N GLY A 214 -39.86 -6.84 -13.71
CA GLY A 214 -39.57 -7.72 -14.84
C GLY A 214 -40.34 -9.05 -14.85
N GLY A 215 -41.43 -9.17 -14.08
CA GLY A 215 -42.17 -10.43 -13.92
C GLY A 215 -41.36 -11.56 -13.26
N GLN A 216 -40.33 -11.22 -12.47
CA GLN A 216 -39.40 -12.17 -11.87
C GLN A 216 -38.99 -11.81 -10.44
N TYR A 217 -38.72 -10.53 -10.17
CA TYR A 217 -38.12 -10.09 -8.91
C TYR A 217 -39.17 -9.43 -8.01
N GLU A 218 -39.52 -10.09 -6.92
CA GLU A 218 -40.51 -9.56 -5.97
C GLU A 218 -39.82 -8.68 -4.93
N VAL A 219 -40.17 -7.40 -4.90
CA VAL A 219 -39.56 -6.39 -4.02
C VAL A 219 -39.99 -6.61 -2.57
N MET A 220 -39.01 -6.66 -1.67
CA MET A 220 -39.21 -6.83 -0.23
C MET A 220 -39.10 -5.50 0.53
N GLY A 221 -38.46 -4.49 -0.06
CA GLY A 221 -38.39 -3.12 0.46
C GLY A 221 -37.04 -2.47 0.19
N CYS A 222 -36.83 -1.29 0.76
CA CYS A 222 -35.60 -0.52 0.59
C CYS A 222 -34.50 -0.97 1.56
N LEU A 223 -33.26 -1.04 1.08
CA LEU A 223 -32.06 -1.30 1.89
C LEU A 223 -31.34 0.00 2.25
N ALA A 224 -31.16 0.87 1.25
CA ALA A 224 -30.37 2.08 1.38
C ALA A 224 -30.76 3.09 0.29
N HIS A 225 -30.31 4.33 0.46
CA HIS A 225 -30.41 5.39 -0.56
C HIS A 225 -29.00 5.89 -0.90
N GLY A 226 -28.65 5.92 -2.18
CA GLY A 226 -27.35 6.38 -2.68
C GLY A 226 -27.48 7.45 -3.77
N GLY A 227 -26.37 7.76 -4.45
CA GLY A 227 -26.32 8.83 -5.47
C GLY A 227 -27.21 8.61 -6.70
N LEU A 228 -27.59 7.35 -6.98
CA LEU A 228 -28.48 6.95 -8.08
C LEU A 228 -29.91 6.63 -7.60
N GLY A 229 -30.25 6.98 -6.35
CA GLY A 229 -31.55 6.74 -5.74
C GLY A 229 -31.57 5.53 -4.80
N TRP A 230 -32.77 4.99 -4.60
CA TRP A 230 -33.03 3.87 -3.69
C TRP A 230 -32.47 2.53 -4.20
N ILE A 231 -31.98 1.74 -3.25
CA ILE A 231 -31.51 0.37 -3.43
C ILE A 231 -32.53 -0.54 -2.76
N TYR A 232 -33.02 -1.55 -3.47
CA TYR A 232 -34.09 -2.42 -3.03
C TYR A 232 -33.62 -3.86 -2.84
N LEU A 233 -34.14 -4.53 -1.82
CA LEU A 233 -34.04 -5.98 -1.67
C LEU A 233 -35.20 -6.63 -2.43
N ALA A 234 -34.93 -7.72 -3.13
CA ALA A 234 -35.96 -8.55 -3.74
C ALA A 234 -35.62 -10.03 -3.69
N VAL A 235 -36.62 -10.83 -4.01
CA VAL A 235 -36.53 -12.28 -4.17
C VAL A 235 -36.68 -12.64 -5.64
N ASP A 236 -35.70 -13.35 -6.20
CA ASP A 236 -35.79 -13.93 -7.54
C ASP A 236 -36.66 -15.19 -7.51
N ARG A 237 -37.91 -15.04 -7.94
CA ARG A 237 -38.91 -16.12 -7.95
C ARG A 237 -38.60 -17.24 -8.94
N ARG A 238 -37.66 -17.05 -9.88
CA ARG A 238 -37.29 -18.07 -10.88
C ARG A 238 -36.05 -18.86 -10.51
N VAL A 239 -35.32 -18.45 -9.47
CA VAL A 239 -34.06 -19.07 -9.05
C VAL A 239 -34.09 -19.38 -7.55
N ASN A 240 -34.93 -20.34 -7.16
CA ASN A 240 -35.05 -20.84 -5.77
C ASN A 240 -35.25 -19.74 -4.72
N ASP A 241 -36.05 -18.71 -5.02
CA ASP A 241 -36.30 -17.59 -4.11
C ASP A 241 -35.01 -16.93 -3.60
N ARG A 242 -34.00 -16.81 -4.47
CA ARG A 242 -32.71 -16.22 -4.11
C ARG A 242 -32.85 -14.71 -3.86
N TRP A 243 -32.21 -14.23 -2.82
CA TRP A 243 -32.07 -12.80 -2.53
C TRP A 243 -31.21 -12.07 -3.57
N VAL A 244 -31.73 -10.97 -4.08
CA VAL A 244 -31.09 -10.07 -5.04
C VAL A 244 -31.30 -8.62 -4.63
N VAL A 245 -30.48 -7.73 -5.20
CA VAL A 245 -30.58 -6.29 -5.02
C VAL A 245 -30.94 -5.64 -6.35
N LEU A 246 -31.87 -4.68 -6.32
CA LEU A 246 -32.20 -3.82 -7.46
C LEU A 246 -31.72 -2.41 -7.20
N LYS A 247 -31.09 -1.81 -8.20
CA LYS A 247 -30.67 -0.40 -8.19
C LYS A 247 -31.13 0.25 -9.49
N GLY A 248 -31.74 1.43 -9.40
CA GLY A 248 -32.15 2.19 -10.57
C GLY A 248 -30.94 2.61 -11.42
N LEU A 249 -31.08 2.50 -12.74
CA LEU A 249 -30.22 3.19 -13.70
C LEU A 249 -30.75 4.64 -13.84
N LEU A 250 -29.86 5.60 -14.09
CA LEU A 250 -30.21 7.03 -14.14
C LEU A 250 -31.46 7.32 -14.96
N ASP A 251 -32.20 8.34 -14.51
CA ASP A 251 -33.48 8.86 -15.02
C ASP A 251 -33.37 9.32 -16.49
N THR A 252 -33.29 8.36 -17.40
CA THR A 252 -33.43 8.58 -18.83
C THR A 252 -34.93 8.64 -19.09
N GLY A 253 -35.53 9.83 -19.01
CA GLY A 253 -36.97 10.04 -19.29
C GLY A 253 -37.41 9.72 -20.73
N ASP A 254 -36.62 8.94 -21.47
CA ASP A 254 -36.82 8.48 -22.84
C ASP A 254 -36.44 6.97 -22.92
N GLU A 255 -37.33 6.18 -23.52
CA GLU A 255 -37.24 4.72 -23.65
C GLU A 255 -36.04 4.31 -24.52
N ASP A 256 -35.71 5.10 -25.54
CA ASP A 256 -34.54 4.89 -26.39
C ASP A 256 -33.22 5.12 -25.63
N ALA A 257 -33.19 6.13 -24.76
CA ALA A 257 -32.03 6.42 -23.93
C ALA A 257 -31.79 5.34 -22.86
N LEU A 258 -32.86 4.72 -22.36
CA LEU A 258 -32.75 3.59 -21.43
C LEU A 258 -32.17 2.35 -22.12
N ALA A 259 -32.66 2.03 -23.32
CA ALA A 259 -32.16 0.90 -24.10
C ALA A 259 -30.67 1.04 -24.45
N VAL A 260 -30.23 2.27 -24.78
CA VAL A 260 -28.81 2.60 -24.98
C VAL A 260 -28.02 2.42 -23.68
N ALA A 261 -28.48 2.97 -22.56
CA ALA A 261 -27.79 2.83 -21.26
C ALA A 261 -27.65 1.37 -20.81
N ILE A 262 -28.67 0.53 -21.06
CA ILE A 262 -28.60 -0.92 -20.80
C ILE A 262 -27.59 -1.57 -21.75
N ALA A 263 -27.64 -1.28 -23.06
CA ALA A 263 -26.73 -1.85 -24.04
C ALA A 263 -25.27 -1.51 -23.73
N GLU A 264 -24.98 -0.27 -23.32
CA GLU A 264 -23.66 0.20 -22.91
C GLU A 264 -23.15 -0.48 -21.63
N ARG A 265 -24.05 -0.99 -20.78
CA ARG A 265 -23.69 -1.64 -19.50
C ARG A 265 -23.74 -3.17 -19.53
N ARG A 266 -24.15 -3.78 -20.65
CA ARG A 266 -24.24 -5.26 -20.77
C ARG A 266 -22.93 -5.99 -20.47
N PHE A 267 -21.79 -5.37 -20.76
CA PHE A 267 -20.48 -5.96 -20.48
C PHE A 267 -20.26 -6.24 -18.98
N LEU A 268 -20.96 -5.53 -18.07
CA LEU A 268 -20.87 -5.75 -16.63
C LEU A 268 -21.40 -7.13 -16.22
N ALA A 269 -22.30 -7.74 -17.00
CA ALA A 269 -22.77 -9.10 -16.75
C ALA A 269 -21.70 -10.18 -17.05
N GLU A 270 -20.64 -9.84 -17.80
CA GLU A 270 -19.52 -10.73 -18.09
C GLU A 270 -18.43 -10.66 -17.00
N VAL A 271 -18.55 -9.74 -16.05
CA VAL A 271 -17.63 -9.63 -14.91
C VAL A 271 -17.97 -10.71 -13.88
N ASP A 272 -17.08 -11.70 -13.77
CA ASP A 272 -17.17 -12.78 -12.78
C ASP A 272 -15.86 -12.87 -11.98
N HIS A 273 -15.89 -12.32 -10.76
CA HIS A 273 -14.76 -12.33 -9.83
C HIS A 273 -15.27 -12.50 -8.40
N PRO A 274 -14.62 -13.31 -7.54
CA PRO A 274 -15.10 -13.58 -6.18
C PRO A 274 -15.25 -12.32 -5.31
N ASN A 275 -14.37 -11.32 -5.49
CA ASN A 275 -14.39 -10.06 -4.75
C ASN A 275 -15.13 -8.92 -5.46
N ILE A 276 -15.87 -9.19 -6.54
CA ILE A 276 -16.74 -8.22 -7.20
C ILE A 276 -18.18 -8.73 -7.07
N VAL A 277 -19.13 -7.82 -6.89
CA VAL A 277 -20.56 -8.14 -6.92
C VAL A 277 -20.93 -8.64 -8.31
N ARG A 278 -21.65 -9.77 -8.35
CA ARG A 278 -22.12 -10.30 -9.62
C ARG A 278 -23.37 -9.56 -10.10
N ILE A 279 -23.30 -9.03 -11.31
CA ILE A 279 -24.48 -8.51 -12.03
C ILE A 279 -25.24 -9.70 -12.62
N ILE A 280 -26.52 -9.82 -12.27
CA ILE A 280 -27.38 -10.96 -12.63
C ILE A 280 -28.17 -10.64 -13.89
N ASN A 281 -28.81 -9.46 -13.94
CA ASN A 281 -29.68 -9.08 -15.05
C ASN A 281 -29.88 -7.56 -15.14
N PHE A 282 -30.47 -7.11 -16.23
CA PHE A 282 -31.03 -5.77 -16.40
C PHE A 282 -32.51 -5.92 -16.72
N VAL A 283 -33.36 -5.20 -15.99
CA VAL A 283 -34.82 -5.27 -16.14
C VAL A 283 -35.44 -3.91 -16.17
N GLU A 284 -36.62 -3.83 -16.75
CA GLU A 284 -37.42 -2.61 -16.82
C GLU A 284 -38.69 -2.79 -15.98
N HIS A 285 -39.16 -1.70 -15.39
CA HIS A 285 -40.42 -1.66 -14.67
C HIS A 285 -41.07 -0.28 -14.79
N PRO A 286 -42.37 -0.21 -15.07
CA PRO A 286 -43.07 1.07 -15.16
C PRO A 286 -43.07 1.76 -13.80
N ASP A 287 -42.66 3.03 -13.77
CA ASP A 287 -42.86 3.90 -12.61
C ASP A 287 -44.36 4.06 -12.37
N ALA A 288 -44.82 3.76 -11.15
CA ALA A 288 -46.25 3.76 -10.81
C ALA A 288 -46.91 5.14 -10.93
N ARG A 289 -46.12 6.22 -10.93
CA ARG A 289 -46.61 7.61 -10.95
C ARG A 289 -46.58 8.20 -12.36
N THR A 290 -45.52 7.97 -13.12
CA THR A 290 -45.36 8.53 -14.48
C THR A 290 -45.78 7.57 -15.58
N GLY A 291 -45.80 6.26 -15.30
CA GLY A 291 -46.02 5.21 -16.28
C GLY A 291 -44.83 4.96 -17.21
N ALA A 292 -43.74 5.72 -17.09
CA ALA A 292 -42.53 5.55 -17.89
C ALA A 292 -41.77 4.29 -17.43
N ALA A 293 -41.14 3.58 -18.37
CA ALA A 293 -40.31 2.43 -18.04
C ALA A 293 -38.98 2.91 -17.44
N ASP A 294 -38.72 2.56 -16.17
CA ASP A 294 -37.44 2.75 -15.51
C ASP A 294 -36.62 1.46 -15.57
N GLY A 295 -35.32 1.57 -15.86
CA GLY A 295 -34.42 0.41 -15.84
C GLY A 295 -33.77 0.20 -14.49
N TYR A 296 -33.54 -1.07 -14.17
CA TYR A 296 -32.94 -1.54 -12.95
C TYR A 296 -31.83 -2.53 -13.27
N ILE A 297 -30.69 -2.37 -12.60
CA ILE A 297 -29.66 -3.40 -12.55
C ILE A 297 -29.96 -4.35 -11.39
N VAL A 298 -29.99 -5.64 -11.69
CA VAL A 298 -30.18 -6.72 -10.71
C VAL A 298 -28.82 -7.30 -10.39
N MET A 299 -28.46 -7.30 -9.11
CA MET A 299 -27.17 -7.78 -8.63
C MET A 299 -27.36 -8.77 -7.48
N GLU A 300 -26.34 -9.56 -7.18
CA GLU A 300 -26.39 -10.42 -6.00
C GLU A 300 -26.51 -9.60 -4.71
N TYR A 301 -27.26 -10.11 -3.74
CA TYR A 301 -27.24 -9.56 -2.39
C TYR A 301 -25.93 -9.92 -1.70
N VAL A 302 -25.23 -8.90 -1.19
CA VAL A 302 -24.03 -9.04 -0.37
C VAL A 302 -24.39 -8.59 1.05
N GLY A 303 -24.56 -9.56 1.96
CA GLY A 303 -24.77 -9.26 3.38
C GLY A 303 -23.46 -8.94 4.08
N GLY A 304 -23.52 -8.25 5.21
CA GLY A 304 -22.33 -7.82 5.96
C GLY A 304 -22.34 -6.31 6.20
N LYS A 305 -21.15 -5.73 6.38
CA LYS A 305 -20.98 -4.29 6.67
C LYS A 305 -20.06 -3.63 5.65
N SER A 306 -20.38 -2.39 5.27
CA SER A 306 -19.45 -1.61 4.45
C SER A 306 -18.18 -1.29 5.26
N LEU A 307 -17.06 -1.05 4.59
CA LEU A 307 -15.84 -0.58 5.26
C LEU A 307 -16.08 0.78 5.93
N LYS A 308 -17.00 1.58 5.41
CA LYS A 308 -17.44 2.83 6.04
C LYS A 308 -18.12 2.55 7.38
N ASP A 309 -19.05 1.61 7.44
CA ASP A 309 -19.72 1.23 8.69
C ASP A 309 -18.73 0.65 9.69
N ILE A 310 -17.82 -0.22 9.25
CA ILE A 310 -16.76 -0.79 10.09
C ILE A 310 -15.88 0.32 10.69
N ALA A 311 -15.42 1.27 9.86
CA ALA A 311 -14.62 2.39 10.34
C ALA A 311 -15.42 3.34 11.25
N ASN A 312 -16.71 3.54 10.95
CA ASN A 312 -17.59 4.42 11.71
C ASN A 312 -18.14 3.79 13.00
N GLU A 313 -18.01 2.49 13.22
CA GLU A 313 -18.37 1.85 14.50
C GLU A 313 -17.23 1.92 15.52
N ARG A 314 -15.99 2.11 15.08
CA ARG A 314 -14.82 2.19 15.95
C ARG A 314 -14.75 3.52 16.70
N ARG A 315 -14.72 3.44 18.03
CA ARG A 315 -14.65 4.62 18.90
C ARG A 315 -13.58 4.42 19.97
N ALA A 316 -12.79 5.46 20.17
CA ALA A 316 -11.86 5.53 21.28
C ALA A 316 -12.64 5.72 22.60
N PRO A 317 -12.02 5.46 23.77
CA PRO A 317 -12.69 5.61 25.07
C PRO A 317 -13.25 7.02 25.34
N ASP A 318 -12.72 8.05 24.66
CA ASP A 318 -13.18 9.44 24.73
C ASP A 318 -14.36 9.75 23.77
N GLY A 319 -14.84 8.73 23.04
CA GLY A 319 -15.96 8.84 22.10
C GLY A 319 -15.58 9.37 20.72
N ARG A 320 -14.30 9.65 20.44
CA ARG A 320 -13.85 10.06 19.10
C ARG A 320 -13.75 8.87 18.14
N ARG A 321 -13.79 9.14 16.83
CA ARG A 321 -13.52 8.14 15.80
C ARG A 321 -12.14 7.54 16.03
N GLU A 322 -12.07 6.22 16.12
CA GLU A 322 -10.80 5.51 16.19
C GLU A 322 -10.49 4.94 14.79
N PRO A 323 -9.40 5.38 14.13
CA PRO A 323 -9.00 4.84 12.84
C PRO A 323 -8.77 3.32 12.88
N LEU A 324 -8.84 2.68 11.72
CA LEU A 324 -8.53 1.26 11.61
C LEU A 324 -7.03 1.03 11.83
N PRO A 325 -6.66 -0.08 12.50
CA PRO A 325 -5.27 -0.53 12.51
C PRO A 325 -4.74 -0.68 11.08
N VAL A 326 -3.48 -0.27 10.88
CA VAL A 326 -2.86 -0.23 9.54
C VAL A 326 -2.88 -1.60 8.88
N GLU A 327 -2.56 -2.66 9.63
CA GLU A 327 -2.57 -4.04 9.14
C GLU A 327 -3.95 -4.49 8.65
N GLN A 328 -5.04 -4.00 9.27
CA GLN A 328 -6.41 -4.28 8.84
C GLN A 328 -6.74 -3.51 7.55
N ALA A 329 -6.36 -2.24 7.45
CA ALA A 329 -6.54 -1.45 6.22
C ALA A 329 -5.75 -2.06 5.03
N LEU A 330 -4.50 -2.45 5.26
CA LEU A 330 -3.66 -3.13 4.28
C LEU A 330 -4.27 -4.48 3.83
N ALA A 331 -4.84 -5.24 4.76
CA ALA A 331 -5.56 -6.49 4.44
C ALA A 331 -6.75 -6.25 3.51
N TYR A 332 -7.52 -5.18 3.71
CA TYR A 332 -8.61 -4.80 2.79
C TYR A 332 -8.09 -4.38 1.42
N GLY A 333 -7.00 -3.59 1.37
CA GLY A 333 -6.35 -3.21 0.11
C GLY A 333 -5.87 -4.43 -0.69
N LEU A 334 -5.20 -5.38 -0.03
CA LEU A 334 -4.73 -6.63 -0.65
C LEU A 334 -5.87 -7.52 -1.17
N ALA A 335 -7.04 -7.49 -0.52
CA ALA A 335 -8.22 -8.21 -1.01
C ALA A 335 -8.91 -7.51 -2.19
N ALA A 336 -8.78 -6.19 -2.32
CA ALA A 336 -9.38 -5.42 -3.41
C ALA A 336 -8.52 -5.39 -4.69
N LEU A 337 -7.19 -5.30 -4.57
CA LEU A 337 -6.28 -5.14 -5.71
C LEU A 337 -6.41 -6.25 -6.80
N PRO A 338 -6.58 -7.55 -6.47
CA PRO A 338 -6.81 -8.58 -7.49
C PRO A 338 -8.08 -8.36 -8.30
N ALA A 339 -9.14 -7.82 -7.69
CA ALA A 339 -10.39 -7.48 -8.37
C ALA A 339 -10.19 -6.31 -9.35
N LEU A 340 -9.45 -5.28 -8.95
CA LEU A 340 -9.11 -4.16 -9.84
C LEU A 340 -8.21 -4.63 -10.99
N GLY A 341 -7.19 -5.44 -10.71
CA GLY A 341 -6.33 -6.03 -11.75
C GLY A 341 -7.12 -6.89 -12.74
N TYR A 342 -8.13 -7.63 -12.28
CA TYR A 342 -9.04 -8.39 -13.14
C TYR A 342 -9.82 -7.49 -14.12
N LEU A 343 -10.28 -6.33 -13.66
CA LEU A 343 -10.96 -5.33 -14.49
C LEU A 343 -9.98 -4.69 -15.48
N HIS A 344 -8.80 -4.27 -15.01
CA HIS A 344 -7.77 -3.63 -15.83
C HIS A 344 -7.32 -4.53 -16.99
N ALA A 345 -7.15 -5.83 -16.74
CA ALA A 345 -6.80 -6.82 -17.77
C ALA A 345 -7.87 -6.97 -18.88
N ARG A 346 -9.10 -6.48 -18.66
CA ARG A 346 -10.21 -6.46 -19.63
C ARG A 346 -10.45 -5.09 -20.25
N GLY A 347 -9.56 -4.13 -19.99
CA GLY A 347 -9.72 -2.74 -20.44
C GLY A 347 -10.81 -1.98 -19.70
N LEU A 348 -11.16 -2.43 -18.48
CA LEU A 348 -12.15 -1.79 -17.61
C LEU A 348 -11.47 -1.08 -16.45
N VAL A 349 -12.05 0.04 -16.02
CA VAL A 349 -11.62 0.84 -14.86
C VAL A 349 -12.80 1.05 -13.92
N TYR A 350 -12.56 1.07 -12.61
CA TYR A 350 -13.61 1.07 -11.59
C TYR A 350 -14.13 2.48 -11.26
N CYS A 351 -13.26 3.49 -11.27
CA CYS A 351 -13.54 4.93 -11.15
C CYS A 351 -14.03 5.46 -9.80
N ASP A 352 -14.61 4.63 -8.92
CA ASP A 352 -15.17 5.10 -7.64
C ASP A 352 -14.81 4.18 -6.45
N PHE A 353 -13.56 3.75 -6.34
CA PHE A 353 -13.13 2.91 -5.22
C PHE A 353 -13.02 3.75 -3.93
N LYS A 354 -13.85 3.39 -2.94
CA LYS A 354 -13.96 4.05 -1.63
C LYS A 354 -14.60 3.11 -0.62
N LEU A 355 -14.57 3.51 0.65
CA LEU A 355 -15.07 2.70 1.78
C LEU A 355 -16.56 2.31 1.63
N ASP A 356 -17.39 3.21 1.08
CA ASP A 356 -18.83 2.99 0.88
C ASP A 356 -19.13 1.85 -0.10
N ASN A 357 -18.21 1.61 -1.05
CA ASN A 357 -18.42 0.69 -2.17
C ASN A 357 -17.82 -0.69 -1.93
N VAL A 358 -17.38 -0.98 -0.70
CA VAL A 358 -16.73 -2.23 -0.32
C VAL A 358 -17.38 -2.78 0.93
N ILE A 359 -17.86 -4.03 0.87
CA ILE A 359 -18.48 -4.75 1.98
C ILE A 359 -17.59 -5.90 2.43
N GLN A 360 -17.43 -6.04 3.74
CA GLN A 360 -16.97 -7.27 4.35
C GLN A 360 -18.17 -8.16 4.71
N SER A 361 -18.19 -9.38 4.16
CA SER A 361 -19.13 -10.45 4.47
C SER A 361 -18.36 -11.66 4.95
N ASP A 362 -18.57 -12.06 6.20
CA ASP A 362 -17.79 -13.07 6.90
C ASP A 362 -16.29 -12.77 6.76
N ASP A 363 -15.56 -13.68 6.11
CA ASP A 363 -14.12 -13.60 5.81
C ASP A 363 -13.84 -13.17 4.35
N MET A 364 -14.81 -12.59 3.65
CA MET A 364 -14.67 -12.13 2.26
C MET A 364 -14.90 -10.62 2.11
N LEU A 365 -14.14 -10.01 1.19
CA LEU A 365 -14.35 -8.64 0.74
C LEU A 365 -15.09 -8.66 -0.60
N LYS A 366 -16.09 -7.81 -0.79
CA LYS A 366 -16.77 -7.62 -2.07
C LYS A 366 -16.92 -6.14 -2.41
N ILE A 367 -16.55 -5.80 -3.63
CA ILE A 367 -16.79 -4.50 -4.26
C ILE A 367 -18.21 -4.50 -4.84
N ILE A 368 -19.07 -3.55 -4.45
CA ILE A 368 -20.52 -3.64 -4.66
C ILE A 368 -21.14 -2.61 -5.62
N ASP A 369 -20.42 -1.57 -6.03
CA ASP A 369 -21.00 -0.53 -6.91
C ASP A 369 -20.33 -0.48 -8.29
N MET A 370 -20.89 -1.25 -9.23
CA MET A 370 -20.42 -1.27 -10.62
C MET A 370 -20.93 -0.08 -11.46
N GLY A 371 -21.57 0.92 -10.84
CA GLY A 371 -22.28 1.99 -11.53
C GLY A 371 -21.38 2.96 -12.31
N ALA A 372 -20.12 3.13 -11.87
CA ALA A 372 -19.12 4.01 -12.50
C ALA A 372 -18.15 3.28 -13.43
N VAL A 373 -18.16 1.93 -13.39
CA VAL A 373 -17.27 1.06 -14.16
C VAL A 373 -17.50 1.29 -15.65
N ARG A 374 -16.39 1.43 -16.37
CA ARG A 374 -16.40 1.76 -17.80
C ARG A 374 -15.15 1.25 -18.49
N ARG A 375 -15.13 1.37 -19.81
CA ARG A 375 -13.93 1.14 -20.60
C ARG A 375 -12.98 2.33 -20.48
N HIS A 376 -11.70 2.07 -20.64
CA HIS A 376 -10.67 3.12 -20.60
C HIS A 376 -10.83 4.16 -21.72
N ASP A 377 -11.36 3.76 -22.87
CA ASP A 377 -11.54 4.56 -24.08
C ASP A 377 -12.92 5.23 -24.18
N ASP A 378 -13.69 5.24 -23.08
CA ASP A 378 -15.02 5.82 -23.03
C ASP A 378 -14.99 7.34 -22.76
N ASP A 379 -15.45 8.13 -23.72
CA ASP A 379 -15.57 9.60 -23.64
C ASP A 379 -16.81 10.09 -22.85
N GLY A 380 -17.60 9.17 -22.28
CA GLY A 380 -18.78 9.50 -21.48
C GLY A 380 -18.48 10.28 -20.20
N PRO A 381 -19.48 10.96 -19.61
CA PRO A 381 -19.30 11.74 -18.38
C PRO A 381 -18.71 10.90 -17.26
N ILE A 382 -17.64 11.38 -16.63
CA ILE A 382 -16.89 10.65 -15.60
C ILE A 382 -17.46 11.01 -14.22
N TYR A 383 -17.80 9.98 -13.45
CA TYR A 383 -18.29 10.11 -12.09
C TYR A 383 -17.22 9.61 -11.12
N GLY A 384 -17.06 10.30 -9.99
CA GLY A 384 -16.17 9.89 -8.92
C GLY A 384 -16.40 10.76 -7.69
N THR A 385 -15.85 10.33 -6.56
CA THR A 385 -16.05 11.01 -5.27
C THR A 385 -14.92 12.00 -4.99
N VAL A 386 -15.27 13.25 -4.69
CA VAL A 386 -14.31 14.29 -4.29
C VAL A 386 -13.50 13.82 -3.07
N GLY A 387 -12.19 14.08 -3.10
CA GLY A 387 -11.24 13.64 -2.06
C GLY A 387 -10.71 12.22 -2.24
N TYR A 388 -11.29 11.41 -3.13
CA TYR A 388 -10.76 10.11 -3.56
C TYR A 388 -10.25 10.14 -4.99
N GLN A 389 -10.93 10.87 -5.87
CA GLN A 389 -10.67 10.88 -7.31
C GLN A 389 -9.29 11.47 -7.65
N ALA A 390 -8.60 10.83 -8.58
CA ALA A 390 -7.31 11.30 -9.10
C ALA A 390 -7.45 12.65 -9.84
N PRO A 391 -6.48 13.57 -9.71
CA PRO A 391 -6.58 14.93 -10.26
C PRO A 391 -6.64 14.96 -11.79
N GLU A 392 -6.00 14.01 -12.47
CA GLU A 392 -5.90 13.95 -13.93
C GLU A 392 -7.15 13.39 -14.61
N ILE A 393 -8.10 12.80 -13.88
CA ILE A 393 -9.28 12.17 -14.48
C ILE A 393 -10.06 13.14 -15.39
N ALA A 394 -10.14 14.42 -15.02
CA ALA A 394 -10.83 15.43 -15.82
C ALA A 394 -10.10 15.81 -17.12
N THR A 395 -8.79 15.52 -17.24
CA THR A 395 -7.95 15.92 -18.38
C THR A 395 -7.52 14.73 -19.25
N THR A 396 -7.11 13.63 -18.64
CA THR A 396 -6.62 12.43 -19.35
C THR A 396 -7.63 11.29 -19.41
N GLY A 397 -8.74 11.42 -18.68
CA GLY A 397 -9.71 10.34 -18.53
C GLY A 397 -9.29 9.29 -17.49
N PRO A 398 -10.15 8.28 -17.25
CA PRO A 398 -9.94 7.26 -16.24
C PRO A 398 -8.97 6.18 -16.72
N SER A 399 -8.08 5.76 -15.84
CA SER A 399 -7.02 4.78 -16.12
C SER A 399 -6.79 3.82 -14.96
N PRO A 400 -6.08 2.69 -15.17
CA PRO A 400 -5.61 1.86 -14.07
C PRO A 400 -4.85 2.66 -12.99
N ALA A 401 -4.02 3.61 -13.39
CA ALA A 401 -3.29 4.48 -12.48
C ALA A 401 -4.22 5.38 -11.63
N SER A 402 -5.36 5.79 -12.18
CA SER A 402 -6.37 6.55 -11.45
C SER A 402 -7.17 5.69 -10.45
N ASP A 403 -7.40 4.41 -10.74
CA ASP A 403 -7.98 3.47 -9.75
C ASP A 403 -6.99 3.23 -8.59
N LEU A 404 -5.71 3.03 -8.87
CA LEU A 404 -4.69 2.80 -7.84
C LEU A 404 -4.51 4.02 -6.92
N TYR A 405 -4.70 5.24 -7.45
CA TYR A 405 -4.81 6.46 -6.66
C TYR A 405 -5.96 6.36 -5.64
N THR A 406 -7.15 5.96 -6.09
CA THR A 406 -8.32 5.83 -5.20
C THR A 406 -8.14 4.76 -4.11
N VAL A 407 -7.37 3.70 -4.39
CA VAL A 407 -6.98 2.69 -3.38
C VAL A 407 -6.14 3.34 -2.28
N ALA A 408 -5.13 4.12 -2.63
CA ALA A 408 -4.29 4.80 -1.64
C ALA A 408 -5.06 5.85 -0.83
N ARG A 409 -5.95 6.63 -1.47
CA ARG A 409 -6.85 7.55 -0.75
C ARG A 409 -7.74 6.81 0.24
N THR A 410 -8.27 5.64 -0.15
CA THR A 410 -9.07 4.79 0.74
C THR A 410 -8.25 4.26 1.92
N LEU A 411 -7.02 3.81 1.70
CA LEU A 411 -6.10 3.40 2.77
C LEU A 411 -5.80 4.55 3.73
N ALA A 412 -5.55 5.76 3.23
CA ALA A 412 -5.32 6.95 4.06
C ALA A 412 -6.53 7.27 4.96
N VAL A 413 -7.74 7.36 4.37
CA VAL A 413 -8.97 7.63 5.12
C VAL A 413 -9.26 6.57 6.20
N MET A 414 -8.87 5.32 5.97
CA MET A 414 -9.03 4.24 6.95
C MET A 414 -8.05 4.34 8.14
N THR A 415 -6.81 4.80 7.92
CA THR A 415 -5.68 4.58 8.86
C THR A 415 -5.39 5.74 9.80
N PHE A 416 -5.92 6.94 9.52
CA PHE A 416 -5.86 8.07 10.44
C PHE A 416 -7.10 8.96 10.32
N ASP A 417 -7.23 9.94 11.20
CA ASP A 417 -8.29 10.95 11.12
C ASP A 417 -7.96 11.98 10.04
N PHE A 418 -8.27 11.63 8.78
CA PHE A 418 -7.86 12.42 7.62
C PHE A 418 -8.77 13.65 7.41
N ARG A 419 -8.78 14.60 8.34
CA ARG A 419 -9.61 15.80 8.26
C ARG A 419 -9.24 16.66 7.04
N GLY A 420 -10.26 17.14 6.32
CA GLY A 420 -10.08 18.01 5.16
C GLY A 420 -9.60 17.31 3.89
N TYR A 421 -9.75 15.98 3.79
CA TYR A 421 -9.40 15.21 2.60
C TYR A 421 -10.23 15.56 1.35
N THR A 422 -11.35 16.26 1.51
CA THR A 422 -12.22 16.75 0.42
C THR A 422 -11.90 18.20 0.01
N ASP A 423 -11.18 18.96 0.84
CA ASP A 423 -10.87 20.38 0.62
C ASP A 423 -9.35 20.69 0.69
N ARG A 424 -8.78 20.90 1.88
CA ARG A 424 -7.36 21.23 2.11
C ARG A 424 -6.44 20.20 1.46
N TRP A 425 -6.75 18.93 1.66
CA TRP A 425 -5.94 17.79 1.21
C TRP A 425 -6.60 17.05 0.04
N ARG A 426 -7.31 17.79 -0.81
CA ARG A 426 -8.08 17.21 -1.93
C ARG A 426 -7.24 16.33 -2.86
N HIS A 427 -5.99 16.72 -3.12
CA HIS A 427 -5.08 16.01 -4.04
C HIS A 427 -3.72 15.65 -3.41
N GLU A 428 -3.56 15.88 -2.11
CA GLU A 428 -2.30 15.76 -1.38
C GLU A 428 -2.48 14.94 -0.10
N LEU A 429 -1.38 14.49 0.48
CA LEU A 429 -1.34 13.81 1.78
C LEU A 429 -0.57 14.68 2.79
N PRO A 430 -0.97 14.71 4.07
CA PRO A 430 -0.17 15.32 5.12
C PRO A 430 1.15 14.58 5.32
N GLY A 431 2.18 15.28 5.80
CA GLY A 431 3.49 14.69 6.05
C GLY A 431 3.59 13.89 7.36
N PRO A 432 4.71 13.18 7.59
CA PRO A 432 4.94 12.42 8.82
C PRO A 432 4.97 13.28 10.09
N ASP A 433 5.27 14.58 9.98
CA ASP A 433 5.24 15.52 11.10
C ASP A 433 3.80 15.81 11.61
N GLU A 434 2.78 15.64 10.75
CA GLU A 434 1.36 15.85 11.08
C GLU A 434 0.64 14.54 11.43
N VAL A 435 1.15 13.39 10.98
CA VAL A 435 0.48 12.08 11.12
C VAL A 435 1.43 11.04 11.73
N GLU A 436 1.17 10.67 12.99
CA GLU A 436 1.96 9.68 13.75
C GLU A 436 2.11 8.34 13.01
N VAL A 437 1.05 7.89 12.34
CA VAL A 437 1.07 6.63 11.56
C VAL A 437 2.11 6.67 10.45
N PHE A 438 2.32 7.83 9.81
CA PHE A 438 3.32 8.00 8.76
C PHE A 438 4.74 8.10 9.32
N ALA A 439 4.92 8.77 10.46
CA ALA A 439 6.20 8.77 11.17
C ALA A 439 6.60 7.36 11.66
N ARG A 440 5.62 6.56 12.09
CA ARG A 440 5.84 5.21 12.60
C ARG A 440 6.08 4.17 11.49
N TYR A 441 5.37 4.29 10.38
CA TYR A 441 5.41 3.34 9.27
C TYR A 441 5.77 4.05 7.97
N GLU A 442 7.06 4.38 7.82
CA GLU A 442 7.58 5.12 6.68
C GLU A 442 7.29 4.45 5.33
N SER A 443 7.51 3.14 5.22
CA SER A 443 7.22 2.39 3.99
C SER A 443 5.73 2.48 3.60
N PHE A 444 4.83 2.55 4.58
CA PHE A 444 3.40 2.75 4.32
C PHE A 444 3.14 4.16 3.77
N HIS A 445 3.74 5.18 4.38
CA HIS A 445 3.65 6.55 3.88
C HIS A 445 4.18 6.67 2.44
N ARG A 446 5.37 6.15 2.15
CA ARG A 446 5.97 6.16 0.79
C ARG A 446 5.10 5.43 -0.24
N LEU A 447 4.48 4.32 0.15
CA LEU A 447 3.53 3.61 -0.71
C LEU A 447 2.33 4.48 -1.08
N LEU A 448 1.77 5.20 -0.10
CA LEU A 448 0.64 6.11 -0.37
C LEU A 448 1.09 7.27 -1.25
N VAL A 449 2.23 7.90 -0.95
CA VAL A 449 2.81 8.99 -1.75
C VAL A 449 2.98 8.56 -3.20
N ARG A 450 3.63 7.41 -3.46
CA ARG A 450 3.81 6.87 -4.82
C ARG A 450 2.47 6.63 -5.52
N ALA A 451 1.51 6.00 -4.85
CA ALA A 451 0.19 5.76 -5.44
C ALA A 451 -0.62 7.04 -5.68
N THR A 452 -0.35 8.10 -4.93
CA THR A 452 -1.01 9.40 -5.08
C THR A 452 -0.20 10.45 -5.85
N ASP A 453 0.88 10.06 -6.54
CA ASP A 453 1.69 11.01 -7.30
C ASP A 453 0.83 11.77 -8.33
N PRO A 454 0.93 13.10 -8.44
CA PRO A 454 0.19 13.87 -9.43
C PRO A 454 0.41 13.41 -10.88
N ASP A 455 1.61 12.89 -11.18
CA ASP A 455 1.94 12.28 -12.46
C ASP A 455 1.54 10.79 -12.46
N PRO A 456 0.52 10.38 -13.24
CA PRO A 456 0.08 8.99 -13.27
C PRO A 456 1.17 8.01 -13.74
N ALA A 457 2.19 8.47 -14.48
CA ALA A 457 3.30 7.63 -14.93
C ALA A 457 4.28 7.25 -13.80
N ARG A 458 4.27 7.97 -12.67
CA ARG A 458 5.12 7.70 -11.50
C ARG A 458 4.50 6.76 -10.48
N ARG A 459 3.19 6.49 -10.62
CA ARG A 459 2.44 5.57 -9.76
C ARG A 459 2.84 4.11 -10.04
N PHE A 460 2.18 3.18 -9.35
CA PHE A 460 2.29 1.76 -9.65
C PHE A 460 1.74 1.48 -11.05
N ALA A 461 2.47 0.70 -11.85
CA ALA A 461 2.09 0.38 -13.22
C ALA A 461 0.92 -0.61 -13.29
N SER A 462 0.69 -1.39 -12.23
CA SER A 462 -0.41 -2.34 -12.15
C SER A 462 -0.87 -2.60 -10.71
N ALA A 463 -2.08 -3.14 -10.58
CA ALA A 463 -2.59 -3.60 -9.28
C ALA A 463 -1.77 -4.75 -8.68
N GLU A 464 -1.15 -5.58 -9.52
CA GLU A 464 -0.24 -6.66 -9.09
C GLU A 464 1.05 -6.09 -8.47
N GLU A 465 1.66 -5.10 -9.13
CA GLU A 465 2.83 -4.40 -8.60
C GLU A 465 2.52 -3.74 -7.24
N MET A 466 1.40 -3.00 -7.17
CA MET A 466 0.97 -2.36 -5.92
C MET A 466 0.72 -3.42 -4.83
N ALA A 467 0.10 -4.56 -5.15
CA ALA A 467 -0.15 -5.63 -4.20
C ALA A 467 1.14 -6.28 -3.68
N GLY A 468 2.15 -6.45 -4.54
CA GLY A 468 3.47 -6.93 -4.15
C GLY A 468 4.14 -6.02 -3.11
N GLN A 469 4.18 -4.72 -3.40
CA GLN A 469 4.74 -3.72 -2.48
C GLN A 469 3.91 -3.59 -1.19
N LEU A 470 2.58 -3.57 -1.30
CA LEU A 470 1.67 -3.52 -0.15
C LEU A 470 1.84 -4.74 0.79
N THR A 471 2.14 -5.92 0.23
CA THR A 471 2.44 -7.13 1.01
C THR A 471 3.76 -7.01 1.77
N GLY A 472 4.79 -6.43 1.14
CA GLY A 472 6.07 -6.14 1.81
C GLY A 472 5.87 -5.17 2.98
N VAL A 473 5.13 -4.08 2.75
CA VAL A 473 4.76 -3.10 3.79
C VAL A 473 3.95 -3.76 4.92
N LEU A 474 3.00 -4.64 4.62
CA LEU A 474 2.23 -5.35 5.64
C LEU A 474 3.11 -6.22 6.54
N ARG A 475 4.08 -6.95 5.96
CA ARG A 475 5.05 -7.74 6.73
C ARG A 475 5.87 -6.86 7.65
N GLU A 476 6.28 -5.69 7.16
CA GLU A 476 7.01 -4.71 7.95
C GLU A 476 6.20 -4.18 9.12
N VAL A 477 4.99 -3.67 8.87
CA VAL A 477 4.07 -3.17 9.92
C VAL A 477 3.87 -4.21 11.01
N LEU A 478 3.55 -5.44 10.63
CA LEU A 478 3.32 -6.51 11.61
C LEU A 478 4.59 -6.86 12.40
N SER A 479 5.76 -6.91 11.73
CA SER A 479 7.03 -7.22 12.40
C SER A 479 7.44 -6.13 13.39
N LEU A 480 7.15 -4.86 13.08
CA LEU A 480 7.35 -3.75 14.01
C LEU A 480 6.38 -3.76 15.18
N GLN A 481 5.17 -4.29 15.01
CA GLN A 481 4.15 -4.36 16.08
C GLN A 481 4.45 -5.41 17.13
N ASP A 482 4.88 -6.62 16.72
CA ASP A 482 5.04 -7.75 17.64
C ASP A 482 6.47 -8.31 17.76
N GLY A 483 7.42 -7.73 17.02
CA GLY A 483 8.83 -8.14 17.00
C GLY A 483 9.09 -9.49 16.33
N GLN A 484 8.10 -10.09 15.66
CA GLN A 484 8.24 -11.37 14.96
C GLN A 484 8.60 -11.15 13.48
N ALA A 485 9.70 -11.76 13.04
CA ALA A 485 10.13 -11.69 11.65
C ALA A 485 9.16 -12.42 10.73
N ARG A 486 8.86 -11.82 9.58
CA ARG A 486 7.96 -12.34 8.53
C ARG A 486 8.68 -12.33 7.18
N PRO A 487 9.72 -13.18 7.02
CA PRO A 487 10.56 -13.19 5.83
C PRO A 487 9.81 -13.66 4.59
N ALA A 488 10.24 -13.17 3.42
CA ALA A 488 9.75 -13.65 2.15
C ALA A 488 10.70 -13.32 1.00
N PRO A 489 10.79 -14.19 -0.02
CA PRO A 489 11.59 -13.90 -1.19
C PRO A 489 11.02 -12.67 -1.94
N SER A 490 11.91 -11.76 -2.30
CA SER A 490 11.60 -10.65 -3.20
C SER A 490 11.38 -11.16 -4.63
N THR A 491 10.51 -10.49 -5.37
CA THR A 491 10.32 -10.68 -6.81
C THR A 491 11.18 -9.73 -7.65
N LEU A 492 11.87 -8.77 -7.01
CA LEU A 492 12.69 -7.76 -7.66
C LEU A 492 14.18 -7.94 -7.38
N PHE A 493 14.53 -8.46 -6.19
CA PHE A 493 15.91 -8.65 -5.74
C PHE A 493 16.20 -10.10 -5.39
N GLY A 494 17.44 -10.52 -5.62
CA GLY A 494 17.98 -11.80 -5.14
C GLY A 494 18.26 -11.78 -3.64
N PRO A 495 18.65 -12.93 -3.06
CA PRO A 495 19.05 -13.00 -1.66
C PRO A 495 20.40 -12.30 -1.41
N GLU A 496 20.71 -12.03 -0.14
CA GLU A 496 22.05 -11.61 0.27
C GLU A 496 23.04 -12.78 0.09
N LEU A 497 24.04 -12.61 -0.77
CA LEU A 497 25.02 -13.65 -1.11
C LEU A 497 26.39 -13.45 -0.46
N ARG A 498 26.69 -12.23 -0.01
CA ARG A 498 27.96 -11.84 0.60
C ARG A 498 27.67 -10.92 1.77
N ILE A 499 28.53 -10.97 2.79
CA ILE A 499 28.40 -10.14 3.99
C ILE A 499 29.73 -9.44 4.23
N VAL A 500 29.67 -8.15 4.58
CA VAL A 500 30.85 -7.39 4.95
C VAL A 500 31.12 -7.47 6.44
N ASP A 501 32.40 -7.60 6.78
CA ASP A 501 32.92 -7.54 8.13
C ASP A 501 32.25 -8.50 9.12
N THR A 502 32.41 -9.79 8.85
CA THR A 502 31.98 -10.85 9.77
C THR A 502 32.86 -10.95 11.03
N GLU A 503 33.92 -10.15 11.13
CA GLU A 503 34.83 -10.14 12.27
C GLU A 503 34.53 -9.05 13.31
N LEU A 504 33.60 -8.14 12.99
CA LEU A 504 33.18 -7.01 13.83
C LEU A 504 34.35 -6.05 14.10
N ALA A 505 34.89 -5.47 13.03
CA ALA A 505 35.92 -4.45 13.08
C ALA A 505 35.38 -3.16 13.74
N GLU A 506 36.27 -2.39 14.36
CA GLU A 506 35.95 -1.11 15.00
C GLU A 506 35.74 0.05 14.00
N HIS A 507 35.90 -0.22 12.70
CA HIS A 507 35.82 0.78 11.63
C HIS A 507 34.67 0.46 10.68
N ALA A 508 34.18 1.49 10.00
CA ALA A 508 33.18 1.36 8.94
C ALA A 508 33.64 0.37 7.86
N PRO A 509 32.69 -0.33 7.20
CA PRO A 509 33.02 -1.29 6.15
C PRO A 509 33.73 -0.63 4.96
N ASP A 510 34.56 -1.39 4.24
CA ASP A 510 35.10 -0.93 2.96
C ASP A 510 33.94 -0.64 1.98
N PRO A 511 33.84 0.57 1.40
CA PRO A 511 32.70 0.97 0.58
C PRO A 511 32.47 0.04 -0.63
N ARG A 512 33.55 -0.41 -1.28
CA ARG A 512 33.47 -1.32 -2.42
C ARG A 512 33.01 -2.71 -2.01
N ALA A 513 33.55 -3.26 -0.93
CA ALA A 513 33.07 -4.52 -0.39
C ALA A 513 31.59 -4.44 -0.02
N ALA A 514 31.14 -3.32 0.56
CA ALA A 514 29.75 -3.07 0.92
C ALA A 514 28.84 -3.03 -0.31
N ALA A 515 29.22 -2.28 -1.36
CA ALA A 515 28.49 -2.28 -2.63
C ALA A 515 28.36 -3.69 -3.26
N LEU A 516 29.42 -4.50 -3.17
CA LEU A 516 29.40 -5.87 -3.71
C LEU A 516 28.64 -6.87 -2.83
N ALA A 517 28.36 -6.52 -1.58
CA ALA A 517 27.56 -7.34 -0.66
C ALA A 517 26.05 -7.12 -0.81
N LEU A 518 25.64 -5.93 -1.24
CA LEU A 518 24.22 -5.62 -1.43
C LEU A 518 23.54 -6.59 -2.41
N PRO A 519 22.27 -6.96 -2.15
CA PRO A 519 21.47 -7.82 -3.03
C PRO A 519 21.40 -7.30 -4.47
N GLY A 520 21.51 -8.19 -5.45
CA GLY A 520 21.39 -7.82 -6.86
C GLY A 520 19.93 -7.84 -7.35
N PRO A 521 19.52 -6.96 -8.28
CA PRO A 521 18.27 -7.11 -9.02
C PRO A 521 18.16 -8.48 -9.69
N LEU A 522 16.96 -9.05 -9.72
CA LEU A 522 16.69 -10.25 -10.50
C LEU A 522 16.73 -9.92 -11.99
N ALA A 523 17.36 -10.81 -12.75
CA ALA A 523 17.41 -10.70 -14.21
C ALA A 523 16.02 -10.94 -14.80
N ASP A 524 15.67 -10.19 -15.84
CA ASP A 524 14.45 -10.37 -16.60
C ASP A 524 14.50 -11.72 -17.35
N PRO A 525 13.60 -12.67 -17.05
CA PRO A 525 13.57 -13.95 -17.74
C PRO A 525 13.19 -13.82 -19.23
N ALA A 526 12.62 -12.69 -19.65
CA ALA A 526 12.28 -12.39 -21.03
C ALA A 526 13.47 -11.82 -21.85
N ASP A 527 14.59 -11.46 -21.21
CA ASP A 527 15.77 -10.97 -21.94
C ASP A 527 16.35 -12.08 -22.84
N PRO A 528 16.72 -11.77 -24.11
CA PRO A 528 17.19 -12.77 -25.06
C PRO A 528 18.45 -13.52 -24.63
N LYS A 529 19.25 -12.96 -23.70
CA LYS A 529 20.48 -13.56 -23.19
C LYS A 529 20.34 -14.12 -21.77
N ALA A 530 19.16 -14.07 -21.14
CA ALA A 530 18.93 -14.51 -19.76
C ALA A 530 19.44 -15.94 -19.48
N GLY A 531 19.13 -16.89 -20.36
CA GLY A 531 19.55 -18.29 -20.21
C GLY A 531 21.07 -18.48 -20.25
N LEU A 532 21.78 -17.68 -21.04
CA LEU A 532 23.23 -17.72 -21.14
C LEU A 532 23.90 -17.05 -19.93
N LEU A 533 23.35 -15.92 -19.47
CA LEU A 533 23.84 -15.23 -18.27
C LEU A 533 23.71 -16.10 -17.02
N SER A 534 22.65 -16.92 -16.93
CA SER A 534 22.49 -17.89 -15.85
C SER A 534 23.64 -18.90 -15.78
N ALA A 535 24.14 -19.37 -16.93
CA ALA A 535 25.27 -20.30 -16.99
C ALA A 535 26.60 -19.68 -16.51
N LEU A 536 26.73 -18.35 -16.55
CA LEU A 536 27.91 -17.60 -16.10
C LEU A 536 27.90 -17.27 -14.61
N SER A 537 26.86 -17.66 -13.87
CA SER A 537 26.72 -17.35 -12.43
C SER A 537 27.82 -17.97 -11.55
N ALA A 538 28.40 -19.10 -11.98
CA ALA A 538 29.46 -19.80 -11.26
C ALA A 538 30.90 -19.44 -11.73
N ALA A 539 31.02 -18.64 -12.79
CA ALA A 539 32.32 -18.25 -13.34
C ALA A 539 33.05 -17.27 -12.42
N SER A 540 34.40 -17.31 -12.42
CA SER A 540 35.16 -16.24 -11.76
C SER A 540 34.94 -14.90 -12.46
N PRO A 541 35.09 -13.74 -11.79
CA PRO A 541 34.86 -12.44 -12.42
C PRO A 541 35.68 -12.21 -13.70
N ALA A 542 36.92 -12.71 -13.77
CA ALA A 542 37.76 -12.59 -14.95
C ALA A 542 37.26 -13.46 -16.13
N GLU A 543 36.83 -14.70 -15.86
CA GLU A 543 36.23 -15.57 -16.87
C GLU A 543 34.88 -15.04 -17.35
N ALA A 544 34.06 -14.53 -16.41
CA ALA A 544 32.79 -13.89 -16.70
C ALA A 544 33.01 -12.67 -17.60
N LEU A 545 33.99 -11.80 -17.30
CA LEU A 545 34.30 -10.64 -18.13
C LEU A 545 34.67 -11.07 -19.56
N ALA A 546 35.58 -12.03 -19.72
CA ALA A 546 35.99 -12.52 -21.04
C ALA A 546 34.80 -13.06 -21.85
N ALA A 547 33.92 -13.85 -21.21
CA ALA A 547 32.72 -14.38 -21.84
C ALA A 547 31.72 -13.28 -22.22
N LEU A 548 31.44 -12.34 -21.31
CA LEU A 548 30.50 -11.24 -21.55
C LEU A 548 31.00 -10.29 -22.64
N SER A 549 32.29 -9.97 -22.65
CA SER A 549 32.90 -9.13 -23.70
C SER A 549 32.83 -9.80 -25.07
N ALA A 550 33.06 -11.11 -25.16
CA ALA A 550 32.88 -11.86 -26.42
C ALA A 550 31.41 -11.79 -26.89
N LEU A 551 30.47 -12.02 -25.99
CA LEU A 551 29.03 -11.97 -26.29
C LEU A 551 28.52 -10.57 -26.65
N ALA A 552 29.19 -9.52 -26.17
CA ALA A 552 28.92 -8.15 -26.58
C ALA A 552 29.47 -7.87 -27.99
N ALA A 553 30.61 -8.47 -28.36
CA ALA A 553 31.24 -8.29 -29.66
C ALA A 553 30.58 -9.09 -30.80
N ASP A 554 29.84 -10.16 -30.50
CA ASP A 554 29.21 -11.06 -31.48
C ASP A 554 28.10 -10.43 -32.35
N GLY A 555 27.81 -9.13 -32.20
CA GLY A 555 26.85 -8.40 -33.04
C GLY A 555 25.40 -8.86 -32.91
N GLY A 556 25.07 -9.63 -31.87
CA GLY A 556 23.71 -10.06 -31.55
C GLY A 556 22.81 -8.90 -31.09
N PRO A 557 21.51 -9.18 -30.84
CA PRO A 557 20.61 -8.16 -30.30
C PRO A 557 21.15 -7.61 -28.98
N ASP A 558 21.00 -6.30 -28.83
CA ASP A 558 21.35 -5.60 -27.61
C ASP A 558 20.55 -6.17 -26.42
N SER A 559 21.21 -6.28 -25.27
CA SER A 559 20.67 -6.94 -24.08
C SER A 559 21.06 -6.11 -22.88
N THR A 560 20.04 -5.55 -22.23
CA THR A 560 20.21 -4.79 -20.99
C THR A 560 20.79 -5.68 -19.91
N GLU A 561 20.36 -6.94 -19.80
CA GLU A 561 20.87 -7.85 -18.77
C GLU A 561 22.35 -8.17 -18.94
N LEU A 562 22.82 -8.32 -20.19
CA LEU A 562 24.25 -8.50 -20.45
C LEU A 562 25.04 -7.28 -19.99
N ARG A 563 24.56 -6.07 -20.29
CA ARG A 563 25.23 -4.81 -19.91
C ARG A 563 25.24 -4.60 -18.40
N LEU A 564 24.13 -4.89 -17.71
CA LEU A 564 24.05 -4.86 -16.25
C LEU A 564 25.01 -5.87 -15.61
N ARG A 565 25.08 -7.12 -16.13
CA ARG A 565 26.03 -8.12 -15.64
C ARG A 565 27.48 -7.73 -15.91
N LEU A 566 27.77 -7.13 -17.06
CA LEU A 566 29.11 -6.61 -17.41
C LEU A 566 29.54 -5.51 -16.43
N LEU A 567 28.67 -4.53 -16.16
CA LEU A 567 28.90 -3.47 -15.18
C LEU A 567 29.22 -4.05 -13.80
N ARG A 568 28.39 -4.98 -13.30
CA ARG A 568 28.64 -5.64 -12.02
C ARG A 568 29.98 -6.38 -12.00
N THR A 569 30.35 -7.03 -13.11
CA THR A 569 31.63 -7.76 -13.23
C THR A 569 32.83 -6.80 -13.17
N HIS A 570 32.75 -5.61 -13.78
CA HIS A 570 33.79 -4.59 -13.65
C HIS A 570 33.95 -4.10 -12.20
N LEU A 571 32.85 -3.91 -11.46
CA LEU A 571 32.91 -3.59 -10.03
C LEU A 571 33.59 -4.72 -9.22
N GLU A 572 33.31 -5.98 -9.54
CA GLU A 572 33.96 -7.15 -8.94
C GLU A 572 35.47 -7.20 -9.22
N LEU A 573 35.91 -6.70 -10.39
CA LEU A 573 37.32 -6.64 -10.81
C LEU A 573 38.06 -5.37 -10.41
N ALA A 574 37.41 -4.45 -9.68
CA ALA A 574 38.00 -3.19 -9.21
C ALA A 574 38.26 -2.19 -10.34
N ASP A 575 37.43 -2.20 -11.37
CA ASP A 575 37.53 -1.31 -12.53
C ASP A 575 36.30 -0.39 -12.62
N PRO A 576 36.19 0.63 -11.74
CA PRO A 576 35.04 1.52 -11.72
C PRO A 576 34.96 2.40 -12.98
N ALA A 577 36.09 2.70 -13.63
CA ALA A 577 36.10 3.48 -14.86
C ALA A 577 35.41 2.75 -16.03
N ALA A 578 35.68 1.44 -16.19
CA ALA A 578 34.96 0.65 -17.18
C ALA A 578 33.48 0.46 -16.80
N ALA A 579 33.18 0.27 -15.52
CA ALA A 579 31.79 0.20 -15.04
C ALA A 579 31.01 1.49 -15.34
N ALA A 580 31.62 2.65 -15.12
CA ALA A 580 31.05 3.96 -15.44
C ALA A 580 30.75 4.13 -16.93
N GLY A 581 31.67 3.65 -17.80
CA GLY A 581 31.46 3.66 -19.26
C GLY A 581 30.25 2.82 -19.68
N VAL A 582 30.06 1.64 -19.09
CA VAL A 582 28.88 0.79 -19.34
C VAL A 582 27.61 1.44 -18.80
N LEU A 583 27.67 2.04 -17.60
CA LEU A 583 26.54 2.72 -16.98
C LEU A 583 26.05 3.90 -17.83
N ALA A 584 26.96 4.76 -18.30
CA ALA A 584 26.60 5.91 -19.13
C ALA A 584 25.86 5.51 -20.41
N GLY A 585 26.23 4.37 -21.02
CA GLY A 585 25.50 3.81 -22.16
C GLY A 585 24.11 3.31 -21.79
N LEU A 586 23.97 2.63 -20.65
CA LEU A 586 22.68 2.18 -20.13
C LEU A 586 21.74 3.35 -19.78
N GLU A 587 22.27 4.43 -19.19
CA GLU A 587 21.49 5.62 -18.84
C GLU A 587 21.01 6.39 -20.08
N ALA A 588 21.81 6.42 -21.14
CA ALA A 588 21.42 7.05 -22.40
C ALA A 588 20.29 6.28 -23.09
N ASP A 589 20.34 4.95 -23.06
CA ASP A 589 19.36 4.09 -23.74
C ASP A 589 18.10 3.86 -22.90
N HIS A 590 18.23 3.75 -21.57
CA HIS A 590 17.17 3.35 -20.63
C HIS A 590 17.09 4.27 -19.39
N PRO A 591 16.87 5.59 -19.56
CA PRO A 591 16.96 6.57 -18.47
C PRO A 591 15.93 6.35 -17.33
N GLY A 592 14.82 5.67 -17.61
CA GLY A 592 13.75 5.36 -16.65
C GLY A 592 13.85 3.98 -16.01
N GLU A 593 14.87 3.18 -16.33
CA GLU A 593 14.98 1.82 -15.82
C GLU A 593 15.59 1.79 -14.41
N TRP A 594 14.79 1.35 -13.43
CA TRP A 594 15.19 1.34 -12.02
C TRP A 594 16.45 0.52 -11.72
N ARG A 595 16.71 -0.54 -12.51
CA ARG A 595 17.93 -1.35 -12.37
C ARG A 595 19.18 -0.56 -12.72
N VAL A 596 19.09 0.40 -13.64
CA VAL A 596 20.18 1.31 -13.97
C VAL A 596 20.45 2.24 -12.77
N VAL A 597 19.39 2.77 -12.14
CA VAL A 597 19.50 3.58 -10.91
C VAL A 597 20.14 2.79 -9.76
N TRP A 598 19.79 1.51 -9.60
CA TRP A 598 20.43 0.65 -8.60
C TRP A 598 21.94 0.53 -8.84
N HIS A 599 22.35 0.30 -10.09
CA HIS A 599 23.76 0.18 -10.44
C HIS A 599 24.52 1.52 -10.38
N ARG A 600 23.84 2.66 -10.59
CA ARG A 600 24.40 3.99 -10.30
C ARG A 600 24.76 4.11 -8.82
N GLY A 601 23.82 3.74 -7.94
CA GLY A 601 24.07 3.72 -6.49
C GLY A 601 25.23 2.79 -6.11
N LEU A 602 25.30 1.60 -6.70
CA LEU A 602 26.41 0.66 -6.47
C LEU A 602 27.76 1.20 -6.92
N LEU A 603 27.83 1.85 -8.09
CA LEU A 603 29.06 2.45 -8.60
C LEU A 603 29.51 3.61 -7.70
N ALA A 604 28.59 4.51 -7.35
CA ALA A 604 28.85 5.63 -6.44
C ALA A 604 29.39 5.13 -5.10
N LEU A 605 28.74 4.12 -4.51
CA LEU A 605 29.16 3.51 -3.26
C LEU A 605 30.54 2.86 -3.38
N ALA A 606 30.82 2.14 -4.47
CA ALA A 606 32.12 1.51 -4.70
C ALA A 606 33.27 2.51 -4.90
N GLU A 607 32.97 3.73 -5.35
CA GLU A 607 33.93 4.85 -5.45
C GLU A 607 34.03 5.68 -4.15
N GLY A 608 33.29 5.31 -3.09
CA GLY A 608 33.28 6.02 -1.82
C GLY A 608 32.42 7.29 -1.80
N ARG A 609 31.56 7.48 -2.81
CA ARG A 609 30.61 8.61 -2.92
C ARG A 609 29.27 8.24 -2.29
N ALA A 610 29.26 8.07 -0.97
CA ALA A 610 28.10 7.55 -0.22
C ALA A 610 26.85 8.45 -0.30
N GLU A 611 27.00 9.78 -0.41
CA GLU A 611 25.86 10.71 -0.55
C GLU A 611 25.10 10.47 -1.86
N GLU A 612 25.80 10.42 -2.99
CA GLU A 612 25.20 10.16 -4.31
C GLU A 612 24.62 8.74 -4.42
N ALA A 613 25.26 7.78 -3.72
CA ALA A 613 24.71 6.44 -3.59
C ALA A 613 23.38 6.45 -2.83
N ALA A 614 23.30 7.18 -1.71
CA ALA A 614 22.09 7.32 -0.92
C ALA A 614 20.94 7.92 -1.76
N GLU A 615 21.18 8.97 -2.54
CA GLU A 615 20.17 9.56 -3.44
C GLU A 615 19.58 8.52 -4.43
N SER A 616 20.44 7.66 -4.98
CA SER A 616 20.01 6.60 -5.90
C SER A 616 19.17 5.53 -5.19
N PHE A 617 19.56 5.11 -3.99
CA PHE A 617 18.82 4.10 -3.23
C PHE A 617 17.53 4.66 -2.60
N GLU A 618 17.50 5.93 -2.28
CA GLU A 618 16.33 6.66 -1.78
C GLU A 618 15.22 6.68 -2.84
N ALA A 619 15.56 7.03 -4.08
CA ALA A 619 14.63 6.96 -5.21
C ALA A 619 14.06 5.55 -5.42
N LEU A 620 14.85 4.51 -5.13
CA LEU A 620 14.40 3.12 -5.21
C LEU A 620 13.56 2.68 -4.01
N TYR A 621 13.75 3.29 -2.84
CA TYR A 621 12.89 3.07 -1.69
C TYR A 621 11.52 3.74 -1.90
N ASP A 622 11.49 4.95 -2.49
CA ASP A 622 10.25 5.60 -2.95
C ASP A 622 9.51 4.77 -3.99
N ALA A 623 10.25 4.19 -4.94
CA ALA A 623 9.67 3.29 -5.94
C ALA A 623 9.20 1.98 -5.29
N PHE A 624 10.00 1.36 -4.44
CA PHE A 624 9.75 0.01 -3.92
C PHE A 624 9.71 -0.03 -2.39
N PRO A 625 8.69 0.59 -1.77
CA PRO A 625 8.62 0.74 -0.32
C PRO A 625 8.50 -0.60 0.43
N GLY A 626 8.04 -1.66 -0.24
CA GLY A 626 7.94 -3.00 0.33
C GLY A 626 9.26 -3.80 0.32
N GLU A 627 10.32 -3.30 -0.32
CA GLU A 627 11.57 -4.04 -0.52
C GLU A 627 12.60 -3.78 0.58
N ALA A 628 13.32 -4.83 0.99
CA ALA A 628 14.38 -4.73 1.98
C ALA A 628 15.72 -4.24 1.41
N ALA A 629 15.99 -4.51 0.12
CA ALA A 629 17.28 -4.22 -0.49
C ALA A 629 17.63 -2.72 -0.56
N PRO A 630 16.72 -1.80 -0.96
CA PRO A 630 16.98 -0.36 -0.90
C PRO A 630 17.25 0.12 0.53
N LYS A 631 16.48 -0.36 1.51
CA LYS A 631 16.64 -0.02 2.93
C LYS A 631 17.99 -0.47 3.48
N LEU A 632 18.43 -1.68 3.12
CA LEU A 632 19.76 -2.16 3.49
C LEU A 632 20.87 -1.31 2.86
N ALA A 633 20.70 -0.89 1.61
CA ALA A 633 21.65 -0.02 0.92
C ALA A 633 21.73 1.37 1.57
N LEU A 634 20.59 1.94 1.97
CA LEU A 634 20.52 3.19 2.73
C LEU A 634 21.17 3.06 4.12
N ALA A 635 20.98 1.92 4.80
CA ALA A 635 21.65 1.64 6.07
C ALA A 635 23.18 1.68 5.93
N VAL A 636 23.70 1.06 4.87
CA VAL A 636 25.14 1.07 4.55
C VAL A 636 25.62 2.49 4.24
N CYS A 637 24.86 3.26 3.43
CA CYS A 637 25.24 4.63 3.10
C CYS A 637 25.27 5.51 4.36
N ALA A 638 24.25 5.42 5.22
CA ALA A 638 24.21 6.16 6.48
C ALA A 638 25.37 5.80 7.42
N GLU A 639 25.72 4.50 7.51
CA GLU A 639 26.88 4.04 8.29
C GLU A 639 28.19 4.65 7.77
N LEU A 640 28.40 4.67 6.45
CA LEU A 640 29.59 5.25 5.82
C LEU A 640 29.67 6.78 5.97
N LEU A 641 28.51 7.45 6.06
CA LEU A 641 28.41 8.88 6.31
C LEU A 641 28.57 9.24 7.81
N GLY A 642 28.58 8.24 8.69
CA GLY A 642 28.68 8.43 10.14
C GLY A 642 27.36 8.79 10.82
N ASP A 643 26.22 8.66 10.13
CA ASP A 643 24.88 8.82 10.72
C ASP A 643 24.41 7.49 11.33
N HIS A 644 24.97 7.18 12.50
CA HIS A 644 24.67 5.93 13.21
C HIS A 644 23.20 5.77 13.59
N PRO A 645 22.46 6.80 14.05
CA PRO A 645 21.04 6.67 14.35
C PRO A 645 20.20 6.25 13.13
N VAL A 646 20.42 6.88 11.97
CA VAL A 646 19.70 6.53 10.74
C VAL A 646 20.09 5.12 10.26
N ALA A 647 21.39 4.80 10.27
CA ALA A 647 21.87 3.47 9.91
C ALA A 647 21.27 2.38 10.81
N ALA A 648 21.25 2.60 12.13
CA ALA A 648 20.66 1.68 13.10
C ALA A 648 19.16 1.47 12.86
N GLY A 649 18.43 2.53 12.49
CA GLY A 649 17.01 2.46 12.13
C GLY A 649 16.77 1.51 10.96
N TYR A 650 17.45 1.71 9.83
CA TYR A 650 17.29 0.87 8.64
C TYR A 650 17.79 -0.56 8.85
N TYR A 651 18.94 -0.75 9.50
CA TYR A 651 19.43 -2.10 9.81
C TYR A 651 18.47 -2.87 10.74
N ALA A 652 17.93 -2.21 11.77
CA ALA A 652 16.96 -2.81 12.67
C ALA A 652 15.65 -3.14 11.94
N LEU A 653 15.19 -2.29 11.02
CA LEU A 653 14.01 -2.52 10.20
C LEU A 653 14.18 -3.78 9.34
N VAL A 654 15.25 -3.85 8.55
CA VAL A 654 15.53 -4.99 7.66
C VAL A 654 15.68 -6.29 8.45
N ASN A 655 16.51 -6.29 9.50
CA ASN A 655 16.73 -7.47 10.33
C ASN A 655 15.48 -7.90 11.12
N GLY A 656 14.62 -6.93 11.50
CA GLY A 656 13.36 -7.17 12.19
C GLY A 656 12.33 -7.89 11.31
N VAL A 657 12.29 -7.57 10.02
CA VAL A 657 11.37 -8.20 9.05
C VAL A 657 11.91 -9.54 8.56
N ASP A 658 13.19 -9.61 8.21
CA ASP A 658 13.80 -10.81 7.65
C ASP A 658 15.23 -11.03 8.19
N ARG A 659 15.36 -12.01 9.08
CA ARG A 659 16.64 -12.37 9.73
C ARG A 659 17.63 -13.10 8.80
N SER A 660 17.27 -13.35 7.55
CA SER A 660 18.19 -13.89 6.54
C SER A 660 19.12 -12.82 5.96
N PHE A 661 18.77 -11.52 6.11
CA PHE A 661 19.67 -10.39 5.82
C PHE A 661 20.67 -10.22 6.95
N VAL A 662 21.62 -11.15 7.03
CA VAL A 662 22.60 -11.19 8.11
C VAL A 662 23.55 -9.98 8.06
N GLY A 663 23.78 -9.37 6.90
CA GLY A 663 24.51 -8.10 6.82
C GLY A 663 23.84 -6.98 7.62
N ALA A 664 22.51 -6.98 7.73
CA ALA A 664 21.80 -6.03 8.57
C ALA A 664 22.07 -6.26 10.07
N ALA A 665 22.20 -7.51 10.51
CA ALA A 665 22.53 -7.83 11.90
C ALA A 665 23.96 -7.39 12.27
N PHE A 666 24.94 -7.62 11.39
CA PHE A 666 26.31 -7.16 11.60
C PHE A 666 26.43 -5.64 11.54
N GLY A 667 25.77 -5.00 10.57
CA GLY A 667 25.70 -3.54 10.47
C GLY A 667 25.09 -2.90 11.71
N LEU A 668 23.93 -3.40 12.17
CA LEU A 668 23.29 -2.95 13.41
C LEU A 668 24.21 -3.10 14.62
N ALA A 669 24.97 -4.18 14.69
CA ALA A 669 25.90 -4.41 15.78
C ALA A 669 27.07 -3.42 15.77
N ARG A 670 27.63 -3.10 14.60
CA ARG A 670 28.71 -2.09 14.50
C ARG A 670 28.26 -0.70 14.92
N VAL A 671 27.14 -0.21 14.38
CA VAL A 671 26.65 1.13 14.71
C VAL A 671 26.26 1.26 16.19
N ARG A 672 25.64 0.21 16.77
CA ARG A 672 25.35 0.18 18.20
C ARG A 672 26.60 0.14 19.07
N LEU A 673 27.64 -0.59 18.66
CA LEU A 673 28.92 -0.56 19.37
C LEU A 673 29.57 0.82 19.33
N ALA A 674 29.52 1.51 18.19
CA ALA A 674 30.03 2.86 18.04
C ALA A 674 29.30 3.86 18.96
N ASP A 675 27.99 3.67 19.16
CA ASP A 675 27.17 4.48 20.08
C ASP A 675 27.22 3.99 21.54
N GLY A 676 27.97 2.92 21.83
CA GLY A 676 28.13 2.35 23.18
C GLY A 676 27.03 1.38 23.64
N ASP A 677 26.02 1.10 22.81
CA ASP A 677 24.98 0.10 23.07
C ASP A 677 25.46 -1.33 22.78
N ARG A 678 26.31 -1.84 23.68
CA ARG A 678 26.85 -3.21 23.58
C ARG A 678 25.79 -4.28 23.71
N ALA A 679 24.80 -4.07 24.58
CA ALA A 679 23.73 -5.04 24.81
C ALA A 679 22.87 -5.21 23.54
N GLY A 680 22.52 -4.10 22.88
CA GLY A 680 21.81 -4.13 21.62
C GLY A 680 22.63 -4.69 20.47
N ALA A 681 23.95 -4.45 20.43
CA ALA A 681 24.83 -5.05 19.43
C ALA A 681 24.91 -6.58 19.55
N VAL A 682 25.05 -7.05 20.79
CA VAL A 682 25.02 -8.46 21.13
C VAL A 682 23.68 -9.10 20.74
N ALA A 683 22.56 -8.46 21.08
CA ALA A 683 21.22 -8.94 20.73
C ALA A 683 21.01 -9.05 19.20
N ALA A 684 21.55 -8.10 18.42
CA ALA A 684 21.48 -8.12 16.96
C ALA A 684 22.20 -9.35 16.36
N LEU A 685 23.43 -9.59 16.78
CA LEU A 685 24.21 -10.76 16.35
C LEU A 685 23.57 -12.07 16.84
N GLU A 686 22.93 -12.03 18.00
CA GLU A 686 22.25 -13.18 18.57
C GLU A 686 20.95 -13.55 17.88
N ALA A 687 20.34 -12.60 17.18
CA ALA A 687 19.14 -12.84 16.38
C ALA A 687 19.42 -13.64 15.10
N VAL A 688 20.69 -13.73 14.65
CA VAL A 688 21.08 -14.49 13.45
C VAL A 688 20.68 -15.96 13.60
N PRO A 689 19.88 -16.54 12.66
CA PRO A 689 19.38 -17.91 12.77
C PRO A 689 20.51 -18.97 12.74
N GLU A 690 20.32 -20.07 13.47
CA GLU A 690 21.26 -21.22 13.48
C GLU A 690 21.46 -21.88 12.12
N THR A 691 20.47 -21.75 11.22
CA THR A 691 20.53 -22.25 9.85
C THR A 691 21.40 -21.39 8.92
N SER A 692 21.83 -20.21 9.36
CA SER A 692 22.68 -19.33 8.56
C SER A 692 24.11 -19.85 8.46
N ALA A 693 24.71 -19.77 7.28
CA ALA A 693 26.14 -20.03 7.07
C ALA A 693 27.04 -19.11 7.91
N HIS A 694 26.51 -17.96 8.34
CA HIS A 694 27.22 -16.95 9.14
C HIS A 694 26.89 -17.02 10.64
N TRP A 695 26.13 -18.03 11.08
CA TRP A 695 25.76 -18.17 12.50
C TRP A 695 26.98 -18.21 13.42
N THR A 696 27.99 -19.04 13.09
CA THR A 696 29.22 -19.15 13.87
C THR A 696 29.95 -17.80 13.95
N ALA A 697 30.05 -17.08 12.83
CA ALA A 697 30.66 -15.76 12.80
C ALA A 697 29.89 -14.76 13.68
N ALA A 698 28.56 -14.80 13.67
CA ALA A 698 27.72 -13.94 14.51
C ALA A 698 27.91 -14.24 16.00
N ARG A 699 28.02 -15.53 16.39
CA ARG A 699 28.31 -15.90 17.78
C ARG A 699 29.70 -15.42 18.23
N ILE A 700 30.70 -15.53 17.35
CA ILE A 700 32.05 -14.99 17.59
C ILE A 700 32.00 -13.47 17.75
N GLY A 701 31.30 -12.78 16.84
CA GLY A 701 31.05 -11.34 16.92
C GLY A 701 30.37 -10.96 18.24
N ALA A 702 29.39 -11.73 18.70
CA ALA A 702 28.69 -11.47 19.95
C ALA A 702 29.60 -11.62 21.19
N VAL A 703 30.57 -12.54 21.17
CA VAL A 703 31.61 -12.62 22.22
C VAL A 703 32.53 -11.40 22.16
N ARG A 704 32.93 -10.97 20.95
CA ARG A 704 33.78 -9.80 20.75
C ARG A 704 33.09 -8.50 21.19
N ALA A 705 31.82 -8.31 20.84
CA ALA A 705 31.00 -7.15 21.20
C ALA A 705 30.88 -6.95 22.73
N ARG A 706 30.87 -8.05 23.50
CA ARG A 706 30.84 -8.01 24.97
C ARG A 706 32.14 -7.53 25.60
N LEU A 707 33.28 -7.92 25.02
CA LEU A 707 34.59 -7.83 25.70
C LEU A 707 35.52 -6.76 25.11
N ARG A 708 35.58 -6.61 23.78
CA ARG A 708 36.54 -5.71 23.13
C ARG A 708 36.31 -4.25 23.50
N GLY A 709 37.39 -3.54 23.81
CA GLY A 709 37.36 -2.11 24.12
C GLY A 709 36.75 -1.74 25.48
N ARG A 710 36.47 -2.71 26.36
CA ARG A 710 36.02 -2.42 27.74
C ARG A 710 37.21 -2.09 28.64
N ALA A 711 37.00 -1.16 29.56
CA ALA A 711 37.99 -0.85 30.58
C ALA A 711 38.07 -1.99 31.60
N ALA A 712 39.28 -2.33 32.00
CA ALA A 712 39.53 -3.40 32.97
C ALA A 712 38.92 -3.14 34.36
N THR A 713 38.48 -1.91 34.64
CA THR A 713 37.82 -1.50 35.89
C THR A 713 36.32 -1.74 35.91
N GLU A 714 35.71 -2.05 34.75
CA GLU A 714 34.26 -2.28 34.65
C GLU A 714 33.84 -3.62 35.29
N PRO A 715 32.58 -3.79 35.75
CA PRO A 715 32.11 -5.05 36.33
C PRO A 715 31.87 -6.11 35.24
N LEU A 716 32.92 -6.82 34.82
CA LEU A 716 32.88 -7.79 33.71
C LEU A 716 32.46 -9.22 34.09
N ALA A 717 32.14 -9.49 35.37
CA ALA A 717 31.95 -10.86 35.85
C ALA A 717 30.88 -11.66 35.08
N ALA A 718 29.72 -11.06 34.81
CA ALA A 718 28.63 -11.70 34.08
C ALA A 718 28.99 -11.90 32.60
N GLU A 719 29.59 -10.89 31.95
CA GLU A 719 30.01 -10.96 30.55
C GLU A 719 31.08 -12.02 30.33
N LEU A 720 32.07 -12.12 31.23
CA LEU A 720 33.13 -13.14 31.15
C LEU A 720 32.58 -14.56 31.34
N ALA A 721 31.62 -14.74 32.24
CA ALA A 721 30.94 -16.02 32.44
C ALA A 721 30.15 -16.43 31.19
N ASP A 722 29.34 -15.52 30.65
CA ASP A 722 28.52 -15.75 29.46
C ASP A 722 29.39 -16.01 28.22
N SER A 723 30.42 -15.18 27.98
CA SER A 723 31.41 -15.39 26.91
C SER A 723 32.13 -16.74 27.04
N SER A 724 32.44 -17.16 28.27
CA SER A 724 33.07 -18.46 28.54
C SER A 724 32.14 -19.63 28.18
N GLU A 725 30.89 -19.58 28.63
CA GLU A 725 29.88 -20.60 28.34
C GLU A 725 29.62 -20.73 26.84
N ARG A 726 29.43 -19.59 26.18
CA ARG A 726 29.18 -19.52 24.73
C ARG A 726 30.34 -20.04 23.91
N LEU A 727 31.58 -19.63 24.23
CA LEU A 727 32.76 -20.12 23.53
C LEU A 727 32.93 -21.64 23.71
N ALA A 728 32.61 -22.18 24.90
CA ALA A 728 32.67 -23.62 25.14
C ALA A 728 31.63 -24.41 24.33
N ALA A 729 30.46 -23.82 24.06
CA ALA A 729 29.39 -24.41 23.26
C ALA A 729 29.63 -24.36 21.75
N LEU A 730 30.54 -23.50 21.26
CA LEU A 730 30.82 -23.38 19.83
C LEU A 730 31.72 -24.50 19.30
N THR A 731 31.30 -25.10 18.19
CA THR A 731 32.14 -25.99 17.39
C THR A 731 33.01 -25.16 16.46
N LEU A 732 34.25 -24.91 16.88
CA LEU A 732 35.27 -24.15 16.13
C LEU A 732 36.45 -25.04 15.76
N ASP A 733 37.16 -24.69 14.70
CA ASP A 733 38.48 -25.26 14.46
C ASP A 733 39.45 -24.86 15.58
N ALA A 734 40.50 -25.68 15.77
CA ALA A 734 41.42 -25.53 16.88
C ALA A 734 42.08 -24.14 16.92
N ARG A 735 42.35 -23.52 15.77
CA ARG A 735 43.00 -22.22 15.72
C ARG A 735 42.05 -21.11 16.17
N ARG A 736 40.86 -21.03 15.57
CA ARG A 736 39.86 -20.00 15.95
C ARG A 736 39.43 -20.12 17.41
N ARG A 737 39.34 -21.34 17.93
CA ARG A 737 39.05 -21.60 19.35
C ARG A 737 40.11 -20.96 20.25
N GLU A 738 41.38 -21.18 19.96
CA GLU A 738 42.47 -20.63 20.76
C GLU A 738 42.63 -19.11 20.60
N GLU A 739 42.41 -18.57 19.40
CA GLU A 739 42.42 -17.11 19.16
C GLU A 739 41.35 -16.41 20.03
N LEU A 740 40.13 -16.94 20.07
CA LEU A 740 39.06 -16.41 20.93
C LEU A 740 39.29 -16.68 22.41
N ALA A 741 39.85 -17.84 22.77
CA ALA A 741 40.20 -18.13 24.15
C ALA A 741 41.21 -17.10 24.68
N VAL A 742 42.20 -16.71 23.87
CA VAL A 742 43.14 -15.64 24.21
C VAL A 742 42.40 -14.32 24.44
N GLU A 743 41.48 -13.91 23.55
CA GLU A 743 40.73 -12.64 23.73
C GLU A 743 39.93 -12.62 25.06
N VAL A 744 39.26 -13.73 25.39
CA VAL A 744 38.47 -13.86 26.63
C VAL A 744 39.38 -13.91 27.87
N LEU A 745 40.46 -14.70 27.83
CA LEU A 745 41.38 -14.86 28.95
C LEU A 745 42.19 -13.59 29.22
N ASP A 746 42.59 -12.86 28.17
CA ASP A 746 43.32 -11.60 28.32
C ASP A 746 42.41 -10.52 28.93
N SER A 747 41.16 -10.44 28.48
CA SER A 747 40.13 -9.59 29.10
C SER A 747 39.92 -9.93 30.58
N ALA A 748 39.82 -11.22 30.90
CA ALA A 748 39.69 -11.69 32.28
C ALA A 748 40.93 -11.38 33.13
N LEU A 749 42.13 -11.58 32.59
CA LEU A 749 43.38 -11.30 33.30
C LEU A 749 43.52 -9.81 33.59
N ASN A 750 43.29 -8.95 32.60
CA ASN A 750 43.34 -7.50 32.77
C ASN A 750 42.33 -7.03 33.83
N TRP A 751 41.10 -7.56 33.79
CA TRP A 751 40.07 -7.30 34.79
C TRP A 751 40.49 -7.71 36.21
N VAL A 752 41.12 -8.88 36.35
CA VAL A 752 41.64 -9.36 37.65
C VAL A 752 42.80 -8.50 38.15
N LEU A 753 43.70 -8.09 37.26
CA LEU A 753 44.86 -7.24 37.60
C LEU A 753 44.43 -5.82 38.01
N ALA A 754 43.35 -5.30 37.42
CA ALA A 754 42.80 -3.99 37.77
C ALA A 754 42.13 -3.96 39.15
N GLY A 755 41.91 -5.11 39.80
CA GLY A 755 41.33 -5.19 41.13
C GLY A 755 39.87 -4.72 41.20
N ALA A 756 39.12 -4.84 40.09
CA ALA A 756 37.75 -4.38 39.98
C ALA A 756 36.84 -5.00 41.07
N ALA A 757 36.00 -4.16 41.69
CA ALA A 757 35.13 -4.56 42.79
C ALA A 757 34.06 -5.58 42.34
N GLY A 758 33.64 -6.47 43.25
CA GLY A 758 32.52 -7.40 43.01
C GLY A 758 32.89 -8.75 42.39
N ARG A 759 34.18 -9.15 42.41
CA ARG A 759 34.62 -10.46 41.89
C ARG A 759 34.01 -11.63 42.70
N PRO A 760 33.21 -12.52 42.08
CA PRO A 760 32.78 -13.75 42.72
C PRO A 760 33.97 -14.68 42.95
N ALA A 761 34.11 -15.23 44.15
CA ALA A 761 35.17 -16.19 44.47
C ALA A 761 35.08 -17.48 43.62
N THR A 762 33.90 -17.78 43.09
CA THR A 762 33.59 -18.98 42.30
C THR A 762 33.63 -18.76 40.79
N LEU A 763 33.96 -17.55 40.31
CA LEU A 763 33.97 -17.28 38.87
C LEU A 763 35.06 -18.11 38.18
N THR A 764 34.65 -18.88 37.18
CA THR A 764 35.55 -19.59 36.27
C THR A 764 35.42 -19.04 34.85
N VAL A 765 36.56 -18.84 34.19
CA VAL A 765 36.63 -18.41 32.79
C VAL A 765 37.32 -19.52 32.00
N LEU A 766 36.60 -20.09 31.02
CA LEU A 766 37.01 -21.23 30.20
C LEU A 766 37.50 -22.43 31.03
N GLY A 767 36.82 -22.69 32.17
CA GLY A 767 37.15 -23.78 33.08
C GLY A 767 38.29 -23.48 34.06
N HIS A 768 38.92 -22.30 33.99
CA HIS A 768 39.96 -21.88 34.92
C HIS A 768 39.41 -20.92 35.98
N PRO A 769 39.79 -21.05 37.26
CA PRO A 769 39.45 -20.05 38.27
C PRO A 769 39.93 -18.67 37.81
N ALA A 770 39.13 -17.62 38.02
CA ALA A 770 39.45 -16.25 37.61
C ALA A 770 40.59 -15.61 38.44
N ALA A 771 41.65 -16.34 38.78
CA ALA A 771 42.81 -15.89 39.54
C ALA A 771 44.00 -15.63 38.62
N GLU A 772 44.82 -14.63 38.93
CA GLU A 772 45.94 -14.20 38.07
C GLU A 772 46.82 -15.37 37.62
N ARG A 773 47.25 -16.22 38.56
CA ARG A 773 48.13 -17.35 38.26
C ARG A 773 47.50 -18.33 37.27
N GLU A 774 46.23 -18.68 37.48
CA GLU A 774 45.53 -19.68 36.66
C GLU A 774 45.19 -19.14 35.27
N LEU A 775 44.79 -17.86 35.17
CA LEU A 775 44.55 -17.19 33.89
C LEU A 775 45.84 -17.02 33.07
N ARG A 776 46.96 -16.68 33.73
CA ARG A 776 48.29 -16.63 33.08
C ARG A 776 48.74 -17.99 32.55
N LEU A 777 48.49 -19.07 33.29
CA LEU A 777 48.77 -20.45 32.83
C LEU A 777 47.91 -20.82 31.62
N ALA A 778 46.61 -20.47 31.66
CA ALA A 778 45.70 -20.71 30.54
C ALA A 778 46.13 -19.93 29.28
N LEU A 779 46.50 -18.65 29.42
CA LEU A 779 47.03 -17.84 28.32
C LEU A 779 48.34 -18.41 27.75
N GLU A 780 49.28 -18.83 28.62
CA GLU A 780 50.51 -19.49 28.16
C GLU A 780 50.19 -20.74 27.34
N HIS A 781 49.22 -21.55 27.78
CA HIS A 781 48.78 -22.73 27.05
C HIS A 781 48.23 -22.37 25.66
N SER A 782 47.28 -21.44 25.59
CA SER A 782 46.66 -21.02 24.32
C SER A 782 47.67 -20.41 23.35
N TYR A 783 48.58 -19.56 23.80
CA TYR A 783 49.65 -19.04 22.94
C TYR A 783 50.58 -20.14 22.42
N ARG A 784 50.91 -21.15 23.24
CA ARG A 784 51.71 -22.30 22.78
C ARG A 784 50.95 -23.16 21.76
N MET A 785 49.64 -23.30 21.91
CA MET A 785 48.79 -23.98 20.92
C MET A 785 48.74 -23.20 19.60
N LEU A 786 48.54 -21.88 19.63
CA LEU A 786 48.60 -21.03 18.45
C LEU A 786 49.97 -21.08 17.75
N ALA A 787 51.07 -21.12 18.50
CA ALA A 787 52.40 -21.31 17.94
C ALA A 787 52.54 -22.64 17.19
N ARG A 788 51.97 -23.74 17.73
CA ARG A 788 51.98 -25.06 17.07
C ARG A 788 51.12 -25.09 15.81
N LEU A 789 49.99 -24.38 15.81
CA LEU A 789 49.06 -24.27 14.70
C LEU A 789 49.48 -23.23 13.65
N SER A 790 50.57 -22.50 13.88
CA SER A 790 51.05 -21.46 12.95
C SER A 790 51.87 -22.06 11.82
N ASP A 791 51.49 -21.74 10.59
CA ASP A 791 52.19 -22.19 9.37
C ASP A 791 53.47 -21.40 9.09
N ARG A 792 53.54 -20.14 9.54
CA ARG A 792 54.66 -19.22 9.32
C ARG A 792 55.58 -19.18 10.54
N ALA A 793 56.89 -19.22 10.30
CA ALA A 793 57.90 -19.18 11.36
C ALA A 793 57.87 -17.86 12.17
N GLU A 794 57.63 -16.73 11.50
CA GLU A 794 57.53 -15.40 12.12
C GLU A 794 56.38 -15.36 13.15
N THR A 795 55.16 -15.71 12.71
CA THR A 795 53.97 -15.78 13.57
C THR A 795 54.15 -16.78 14.73
N ARG A 796 54.83 -17.91 14.48
CA ARG A 796 55.16 -18.87 15.54
C ARG A 796 56.07 -18.26 16.61
N ILE A 797 57.09 -17.51 16.22
CA ILE A 797 58.01 -16.82 17.14
C ILE A 797 57.22 -15.81 17.99
N GLU A 798 56.38 -15.00 17.36
CA GLU A 798 55.54 -14.01 18.06
C GLU A 798 54.66 -14.66 19.13
N TRP A 799 54.00 -15.79 18.82
CA TRP A 799 53.18 -16.51 19.78
C TRP A 799 54.01 -17.13 20.91
N VAL A 800 55.20 -17.67 20.62
CA VAL A 800 56.10 -18.19 21.66
C VAL A 800 56.56 -17.07 22.61
N GLU A 801 56.88 -15.90 22.08
CA GLU A 801 57.23 -14.74 22.90
C GLU A 801 56.06 -14.28 23.77
N ARG A 802 54.84 -14.23 23.23
CA ARG A 802 53.63 -13.93 24.00
C ARG A 802 53.40 -14.96 25.11
N ALA A 803 53.60 -16.26 24.84
CA ALA A 803 53.52 -17.32 25.83
C ALA A 803 54.54 -17.12 26.96
N ASN A 804 55.77 -16.77 26.63
CA ASN A 804 56.82 -16.54 27.63
C ASN A 804 56.55 -15.29 28.48
N ARG A 805 55.93 -14.24 27.92
CA ARG A 805 55.48 -13.06 28.69
C ARG A 805 54.29 -13.36 29.60
N ALA A 806 53.38 -14.22 29.17
CA ALA A 806 52.20 -14.60 29.95
C ALA A 806 52.54 -15.51 31.15
N ARG A 807 53.63 -16.29 31.07
CA ARG A 807 54.06 -17.25 32.10
C ARG A 807 54.01 -16.65 33.52
N PRO A 808 53.35 -17.32 34.50
CA PRO A 808 53.34 -16.85 35.88
C PRO A 808 54.75 -16.80 36.47
N ARG A 809 55.06 -15.73 37.20
CA ARG A 809 56.32 -15.64 37.94
C ARG A 809 56.30 -16.62 39.12
N THR A 810 57.12 -17.65 39.06
CA THR A 810 57.44 -18.49 40.21
C THR A 810 58.57 -17.80 40.98
N TRP A 811 58.33 -17.44 42.24
CA TRP A 811 59.42 -17.06 43.13
C TRP A 811 60.23 -18.33 43.42
N VAL A 812 61.48 -18.35 42.95
CA VAL A 812 62.48 -19.34 43.35
C VAL A 812 63.22 -18.80 44.56
#